data_AF-A0A414F4C7-F1
#
_entry.id   AF-A0A414F4C7-F1
#
_cell.length_a   1.000
_cell.length_b   1.000
_cell.length_c   1.000
_cell.angle_alpha   90.00
_cell.angle_beta   90.00
_cell.angle_gamma   90.00
#
_symmetry.space_group_name_H-M   'P 1'
#
loop_
_entity.id
_entity.type
_entity.pdbx_description
1 polymer ?
#
loop_
_entity_poly.entity_id
_entity_poly.type
_entity_poly.pdbx_seq_one_letter_code
_entity_poly.pdbx_strand_id
1 'polypeptide(L)'
;MASKINDFYPVSVEAAALFKKVPEEVDYCRGKVTVRIPLYEIKTPSFTLPITLSYTTGGIKVGELNGAVALGWRLEAEPIITREIRGLPDELSFLRDSTYMKTNNALFYSQVGQGIKDLQCDIFHYRTLSSSGKFILNMTDKLAFHPNVLTEDPVQLTVPGGCATEYFQNSINLVDNYGTRYVFGESSYARESTTHSDGISYNTSWKVSSIESVDGERMSFSYNTALPQEYHPGNYDYYAVEHTIVPNISPLVPPSGYWKGVNGIEQYYTPGQNGDSDKTWGDPQPYPVGDSYVTIRYLENITFLNGSVSFNYSNRTKTLESICVYNNSGTLIREINIETTLREYNRVLLDRIRIKGISGSDSQVYEFNYRLPALDYSPYTKGVDYWGYYNGQDGNTDLIPNQRVPLYNTGVIVDSVTIGGAYNRLPSLANTLAYSLEKITYPTGGNTVFYYSQNTILNDARMSEPAGGARIDEIVENSGSGENIVRKFKYHLSNSSSIDAGSLRYPMTGWAFRKKMQKLYLFDGQIFRNDYTLYLGQNIFTNDNDVYYDDVEEYCGDVLTKHVYPYAANHFSWEYLQNENNALYYSSAVNQGDNITGYGTHHFGNQNANSERLDSHSSKMVSLDDLERKVIIQNYGGGTNMEERYRSSYEIKTYFLNLTSPRVSYSLQIDSLPGGKQQEQTSYVYGNNTTSGQKYNQLYKIIRTAPGGDTYKTEYSYPFDKAETPYDIMVAKNAVSFPVEERRYRNDELKKTIRYVYRADENTRSGFSLAKIMESSNDANTEFRDTETYDVYLSCGRPLQVTRQDGTVVCFIWGYGGQYVLAIIENLNIMQISEKTGLEPENVVKGNISPEAVHSALKSLRGTCSQAKITLYNHTPLVGTTEVNHPNGSGNFNVYDSLGRLTKVLDTDHNIVKTYDYHVVNPISNN
;
A
#
# COMPACT_ATOMS: atom_id res chain seq x y z
N MET A 1 -3.91 -38.23 -26.37
CA MET A 1 -4.58 -38.24 -25.05
C MET A 1 -5.93 -37.58 -25.21
N ALA A 2 -6.91 -38.39 -25.62
CA ALA A 2 -8.32 -38.05 -25.65
C ALA A 2 -8.92 -38.61 -24.36
N SER A 3 -9.22 -37.74 -23.39
CA SER A 3 -10.13 -37.97 -22.24
C SER A 3 -10.05 -36.79 -21.24
N LYS A 4 -10.51 -35.60 -21.63
CA LYS A 4 -10.84 -34.49 -20.68
C LYS A 4 -11.95 -33.59 -21.23
N ILE A 5 -13.00 -34.21 -21.79
CA ILE A 5 -14.30 -33.56 -21.99
C ILE A 5 -15.35 -34.57 -21.54
N ASN A 6 -15.80 -34.41 -20.30
CA ASN A 6 -17.13 -34.71 -19.78
C ASN A 6 -17.09 -34.51 -18.26
N ASP A 7 -17.38 -33.27 -17.84
CA ASP A 7 -18.36 -32.93 -16.81
C ASP A 7 -18.32 -31.41 -16.59
N PHE A 8 -19.43 -30.76 -16.93
CA PHE A 8 -19.75 -29.35 -16.63
C PHE A 8 -21.03 -29.40 -15.74
N TYR A 9 -21.27 -28.63 -14.68
CA TYR A 9 -20.68 -27.41 -14.10
C TYR A 9 -20.62 -27.54 -12.56
N PRO A 10 -19.76 -26.75 -11.87
CA PRO A 10 -20.24 -25.53 -11.19
C PRO A 10 -19.66 -24.23 -11.77
N VAL A 11 -20.15 -23.09 -11.26
CA VAL A 11 -19.42 -21.81 -11.21
C VAL A 11 -17.91 -22.01 -11.11
N SER A 12 -17.16 -21.15 -11.79
CA SER A 12 -15.71 -21.27 -11.84
C SER A 12 -15.12 -21.38 -10.44
N VAL A 13 -14.02 -22.12 -10.31
CA VAL A 13 -13.24 -22.16 -9.08
C VAL A 13 -12.85 -20.73 -8.65
N GLU A 14 -12.80 -19.75 -9.56
CA GLU A 14 -12.65 -18.32 -9.26
C GLU A 14 -13.90 -17.64 -8.66
N ALA A 15 -15.12 -18.04 -9.01
CA ALA A 15 -16.35 -17.57 -8.34
C ALA A 15 -16.52 -18.18 -6.92
N ALA A 16 -15.93 -19.36 -6.68
CA ALA A 16 -15.72 -19.90 -5.34
C ALA A 16 -14.50 -19.27 -4.63
N ALA A 17 -13.47 -18.83 -5.36
CA ALA A 17 -12.30 -18.13 -4.82
C ALA A 17 -12.62 -16.70 -4.35
N LEU A 18 -13.66 -16.09 -4.93
CA LEU A 18 -14.25 -14.81 -4.51
C LEU A 18 -14.64 -14.78 -3.02
N PHE A 19 -14.90 -15.95 -2.43
CA PHE A 19 -15.34 -16.11 -1.04
C PHE A 19 -14.67 -17.27 -0.31
N LYS A 20 -13.58 -17.83 -0.85
CA LYS A 20 -12.53 -18.29 0.06
C LYS A 20 -12.22 -17.07 0.90
N LYS A 21 -12.28 -17.20 2.24
CA LYS A 21 -11.72 -16.18 3.13
C LYS A 21 -10.39 -15.79 2.48
N VAL A 22 -10.26 -14.53 2.03
CA VAL A 22 -8.96 -14.04 1.60
C VAL A 22 -8.10 -14.30 2.83
N PRO A 23 -7.08 -15.18 2.75
CA PRO A 23 -6.29 -15.51 3.92
C PRO A 23 -5.88 -14.20 4.55
N GLU A 24 -6.12 -14.08 5.85
CA GLU A 24 -5.64 -12.93 6.59
C GLU A 24 -4.18 -12.73 6.22
N GLU A 25 -3.88 -11.58 5.63
CA GLU A 25 -2.51 -11.25 5.31
C GLU A 25 -1.85 -10.94 6.64
N VAL A 26 -1.16 -11.94 7.18
CA VAL A 26 -0.40 -11.82 8.41
C VAL A 26 0.93 -11.20 8.04
N ASP A 27 1.12 -9.96 8.48
CA ASP A 27 2.43 -9.37 8.56
C ASP A 27 3.12 -9.96 9.79
N TYR A 28 3.69 -11.16 9.64
CA TYR A 28 4.30 -11.89 10.74
C TYR A 28 5.40 -11.04 11.39
N CYS A 29 6.20 -10.32 10.59
CA CYS A 29 7.29 -9.52 11.15
C CYS A 29 6.80 -8.39 12.07
N ARG A 30 5.59 -7.83 11.87
CA ARG A 30 5.00 -6.85 12.80
C ARG A 30 3.98 -7.44 13.77
N GLY A 31 3.66 -8.72 13.61
CA GLY A 31 2.59 -9.40 14.34
C GLY A 31 1.20 -8.82 14.09
N LYS A 32 0.96 -8.24 12.91
CA LYS A 32 -0.32 -7.63 12.53
C LYS A 32 -1.05 -8.49 11.51
N VAL A 33 -2.38 -8.39 11.52
CA VAL A 33 -3.26 -9.09 10.60
C VAL A 33 -4.12 -8.08 9.88
N THR A 34 -4.20 -8.16 8.55
CA THR A 34 -5.17 -7.37 7.78
C THR A 34 -6.38 -8.23 7.41
N VAL A 35 -7.52 -7.88 7.97
CA VAL A 35 -8.83 -8.46 7.65
C VAL A 35 -9.45 -7.69 6.49
N ARG A 36 -10.02 -8.41 5.52
CA ARG A 36 -10.76 -7.84 4.39
C ARG A 36 -12.18 -8.39 4.34
N ILE A 37 -13.17 -7.51 4.33
CA ILE A 37 -14.58 -7.84 4.16
C ILE A 37 -14.98 -7.52 2.72
N PRO A 38 -15.17 -8.53 1.85
CA PRO A 38 -15.57 -8.32 0.48
C PRO A 38 -17.03 -7.87 0.42
N LEU A 39 -17.28 -6.71 -0.21
CA LEU A 39 -18.64 -6.16 -0.36
C LEU A 39 -19.20 -6.44 -1.76
N TYR A 40 -18.39 -6.18 -2.78
CA TYR A 40 -18.73 -6.37 -4.19
C TYR A 40 -17.46 -6.44 -5.03
N GLU A 41 -17.53 -7.01 -6.24
CA GLU A 41 -16.41 -7.02 -7.19
C GLU A 41 -16.91 -6.55 -8.55
N ILE A 42 -16.39 -5.42 -9.02
CA ILE A 42 -16.68 -4.93 -10.37
C ILE A 42 -15.87 -5.80 -11.32
N LYS A 43 -16.57 -6.64 -12.08
CA LYS A 43 -16.00 -7.37 -13.21
C LYS A 43 -16.48 -6.75 -14.50
N THR A 44 -15.53 -6.43 -15.36
CA THR A 44 -15.77 -6.01 -16.73
C THR A 44 -14.94 -6.91 -17.64
N PRO A 45 -15.00 -6.75 -18.98
CA PRO A 45 -14.11 -7.48 -19.87
C PRO A 45 -12.63 -7.31 -19.47
N SER A 46 -12.17 -6.07 -19.28
CA SER A 46 -10.74 -5.78 -19.08
C SER A 46 -10.34 -5.61 -17.62
N PHE A 47 -11.29 -5.41 -16.69
CA PHE A 47 -10.98 -5.04 -15.31
C PHE A 47 -11.63 -5.96 -14.28
N THR A 48 -10.92 -6.18 -13.19
CA THR A 48 -11.47 -6.71 -11.93
C THR A 48 -11.07 -5.74 -10.83
N LEU A 49 -12.07 -5.13 -10.18
CA LEU A 49 -11.88 -4.19 -9.08
C LEU A 49 -12.71 -4.65 -7.88
N PRO A 50 -12.06 -5.22 -6.84
CA PRO A 50 -12.75 -5.56 -5.61
C PRO A 50 -13.08 -4.29 -4.82
N ILE A 51 -14.28 -4.24 -4.25
CA ILE A 51 -14.74 -3.25 -3.27
C ILE A 51 -14.76 -3.94 -1.92
N THR A 52 -13.83 -3.57 -1.05
CA THR A 52 -13.65 -4.21 0.26
C THR A 52 -13.54 -3.18 1.37
N LEU A 53 -13.91 -3.59 2.58
CA LEU A 53 -13.52 -2.88 3.80
C LEU A 53 -12.34 -3.60 4.43
N SER A 54 -11.32 -2.87 4.84
CA SER A 54 -10.14 -3.45 5.48
C SER A 54 -9.92 -2.91 6.88
N TYR A 55 -9.45 -3.79 7.76
CA TYR A 55 -9.04 -3.46 9.13
C TYR A 55 -7.70 -4.13 9.38
N THR A 56 -6.69 -3.36 9.79
CA THR A 56 -5.39 -3.90 10.19
C THR A 56 -5.30 -3.88 11.72
N THR A 57 -5.01 -5.03 12.31
CA THR A 57 -4.87 -5.17 13.75
C THR A 57 -3.60 -4.48 14.27
N GLY A 58 -3.52 -4.24 15.58
CA GLY A 58 -2.34 -3.64 16.21
C GLY A 58 -2.61 -2.54 17.24
N GLY A 59 -3.89 -2.27 17.54
CA GLY A 59 -4.32 -1.17 18.41
C GLY A 59 -4.75 0.06 17.61
N ILE A 60 -5.58 0.91 18.23
CA ILE A 60 -5.98 2.20 17.66
C ILE A 60 -5.17 3.31 18.32
N LYS A 61 -4.54 4.19 17.53
CA LYS A 61 -3.81 5.34 18.09
C LYS A 61 -4.77 6.38 18.63
N VAL A 62 -4.34 7.15 19.65
CA VAL A 62 -5.20 8.17 20.28
C VAL A 62 -5.68 9.21 19.27
N GLY A 63 -4.76 9.69 18.42
CA GLY A 63 -5.06 10.67 17.36
C GLY A 63 -5.62 10.07 16.07
N GLU A 64 -5.94 8.77 16.02
CA GLU A 64 -6.51 8.15 14.83
C GLU A 64 -7.96 8.61 14.61
N LEU A 65 -8.27 9.01 13.37
CA LEU A 65 -9.57 9.51 12.95
C LEU A 65 -10.43 8.37 12.37
N ASN A 66 -11.75 8.58 12.29
CA ASN A 66 -12.69 7.57 11.80
C ASN A 66 -12.51 7.22 10.30
N GLY A 67 -11.92 8.12 9.52
CA GLY A 67 -11.85 8.00 8.07
C GLY A 67 -13.23 7.85 7.40
N ALA A 68 -13.25 7.20 6.23
CA ALA A 68 -14.44 7.08 5.39
C ALA A 68 -15.52 6.14 5.94
N VAL A 69 -15.19 5.21 6.85
CA VAL A 69 -16.06 4.09 7.22
C VAL A 69 -16.34 4.09 8.72
N ALA A 70 -15.29 3.90 9.53
CA ALA A 70 -15.32 3.85 10.98
C ALA A 70 -13.87 3.80 11.47
N LEU A 71 -13.65 4.07 12.76
CA LEU A 71 -12.34 3.99 13.40
C LEU A 71 -11.63 2.66 13.11
N GLY A 72 -10.41 2.74 12.56
CA GLY A 72 -9.61 1.58 12.14
C GLY A 72 -10.03 0.90 10.83
N TRP A 73 -11.18 1.25 10.24
CA TRP A 73 -11.68 0.69 8.99
C TRP A 73 -11.40 1.58 7.79
N ARG A 74 -10.97 0.98 6.69
CA ARG A 74 -10.67 1.66 5.43
C ARG A 74 -11.52 1.10 4.29
N LEU A 75 -11.94 1.97 3.38
CA LEU A 75 -12.58 1.57 2.12
C LEU A 75 -11.50 1.37 1.05
N GLU A 76 -11.46 0.19 0.45
CA GLU A 76 -10.60 -0.12 -0.70
C GLU A 76 -11.47 -0.35 -1.92
N ALA A 77 -11.60 0.69 -2.74
CA ALA A 77 -12.46 0.68 -3.93
C ALA A 77 -11.85 1.44 -5.13
N GLU A 78 -10.62 1.94 -5.01
CA GLU A 78 -10.00 2.79 -6.04
C GLU A 78 -8.47 2.73 -6.01
N PRO A 79 -7.79 2.78 -7.17
CA PRO A 79 -6.40 3.19 -7.28
C PRO A 79 -6.13 4.61 -6.74
N ILE A 80 -4.93 4.85 -6.20
CA ILE A 80 -4.54 6.15 -5.65
C ILE A 80 -3.02 6.38 -5.73
N ILE A 81 -2.62 7.66 -5.84
CA ILE A 81 -1.26 8.12 -5.54
C ILE A 81 -1.31 9.01 -4.30
N THR A 82 -0.48 8.73 -3.30
CA THR A 82 -0.32 9.56 -2.09
C THR A 82 1.10 10.08 -1.99
N ARG A 83 1.31 11.18 -1.27
CA ARG A 83 2.60 11.86 -1.11
C ARG A 83 2.89 12.05 0.37
N GLU A 84 4.06 11.59 0.79
CA GLU A 84 4.68 11.93 2.07
C GLU A 84 5.58 13.14 1.84
N ILE A 85 5.17 14.31 2.36
CA ILE A 85 5.96 15.53 2.28
C ILE A 85 7.08 15.47 3.33
N ARG A 86 8.32 15.71 2.91
CA ARG A 86 9.50 15.75 3.79
C ARG A 86 10.12 17.12 3.75
N GLY A 87 9.90 17.91 4.80
CA GLY A 87 10.32 19.31 4.83
C GLY A 87 9.30 20.20 4.12
N LEU A 88 9.69 20.78 2.99
CA LEU A 88 8.87 21.58 2.10
C LEU A 88 8.49 20.77 0.86
N PRO A 89 7.33 21.02 0.25
CA PRO A 89 6.97 20.38 -1.01
C PRO A 89 8.03 20.60 -2.11
N ASP A 90 8.35 19.53 -2.84
CA ASP A 90 9.29 19.52 -3.96
C ASP A 90 9.14 20.72 -4.92
N GLU A 91 7.92 21.11 -5.28
CA GLU A 91 7.62 22.21 -6.22
C GLU A 91 7.91 23.63 -5.68
N LEU A 92 8.14 23.77 -4.38
CA LEU A 92 8.52 25.03 -3.73
C LEU A 92 10.04 25.15 -3.51
N SER A 93 10.76 24.03 -3.58
CA SER A 93 12.21 23.98 -3.36
C SER A 93 12.90 23.07 -4.37
N PHE A 94 12.84 21.75 -4.16
CA PHE A 94 13.61 20.72 -4.86
C PHE A 94 13.57 20.78 -6.40
N LEU A 95 12.43 21.19 -7.00
CA LEU A 95 12.25 21.27 -8.46
C LEU A 95 12.43 22.68 -9.07
N ARG A 96 12.57 23.72 -8.23
CA ARG A 96 12.69 25.10 -8.72
C ARG A 96 14.11 25.52 -8.99
N ASP A 97 15.02 25.16 -8.10
CA ASP A 97 16.26 25.90 -7.90
C ASP A 97 17.54 25.07 -8.09
N SER A 98 17.50 23.94 -8.82
CA SER A 98 18.67 23.06 -9.01
C SER A 98 19.87 23.77 -9.66
N THR A 99 19.64 24.72 -10.57
CA THR A 99 20.68 25.57 -11.18
C THR A 99 21.17 26.60 -10.17
N TYR A 100 20.27 27.15 -9.34
CA TYR A 100 20.63 28.12 -8.30
C TYR A 100 21.54 27.49 -7.24
N MET A 101 21.27 26.24 -6.86
CA MET A 101 22.15 25.42 -6.02
C MET A 101 23.56 25.30 -6.63
N LYS A 102 23.67 25.04 -7.94
CA LYS A 102 24.95 24.83 -8.64
C LYS A 102 25.76 26.12 -8.85
N THR A 103 25.09 27.25 -9.02
CA THR A 103 25.71 28.51 -9.48
C THR A 103 25.84 29.57 -8.39
N ASN A 104 24.93 29.60 -7.40
CA ASN A 104 24.91 30.57 -6.31
C ASN A 104 24.71 29.87 -4.97
N ASN A 105 25.59 28.89 -4.72
CA ASN A 105 25.50 27.94 -3.61
C ASN A 105 25.32 28.64 -2.25
N ALA A 106 25.84 29.86 -2.10
CA ALA A 106 25.90 30.50 -0.82
C ALA A 106 24.54 31.04 -0.31
N LEU A 107 23.86 31.83 -1.13
CA LEU A 107 22.54 32.36 -0.76
C LEU A 107 21.52 31.22 -0.59
N PHE A 108 21.57 30.22 -1.48
CA PHE A 108 20.74 29.03 -1.42
C PHE A 108 20.94 28.25 -0.11
N TYR A 109 22.19 27.96 0.27
CA TYR A 109 22.47 27.24 1.51
C TYR A 109 22.11 28.02 2.77
N SER A 110 22.10 29.35 2.72
CA SER A 110 21.58 30.20 3.80
C SER A 110 20.05 30.09 3.92
N GLN A 111 19.33 30.13 2.81
CA GLN A 111 17.87 29.92 2.79
C GLN A 111 17.47 28.53 3.29
N VAL A 112 18.30 27.51 3.01
CA VAL A 112 18.15 26.17 3.63
C VAL A 112 18.33 26.24 5.15
N GLY A 113 19.36 26.93 5.66
CA GLY A 113 19.55 27.12 7.11
C GLY A 113 18.41 27.90 7.79
N GLN A 114 17.70 28.75 7.04
CA GLN A 114 16.53 29.50 7.51
C GLN A 114 15.23 28.70 7.43
N GLY A 115 15.22 27.55 6.76
CA GLY A 115 14.02 26.74 6.50
C GLY A 115 13.10 27.33 5.41
N ILE A 116 13.61 28.27 4.59
CA ILE A 116 12.89 28.84 3.44
C ILE A 116 13.01 27.90 2.22
N LYS A 117 14.10 27.12 2.18
CA LYS A 117 14.35 26.08 1.19
C LYS A 117 14.70 24.79 1.91
N ASP A 118 14.51 23.68 1.25
CA ASP A 118 14.96 22.38 1.72
C ASP A 118 15.57 21.55 0.58
N LEU A 119 16.17 20.42 0.98
CA LEU A 119 16.89 19.52 0.09
C LEU A 119 16.33 18.09 0.16
N GLN A 120 15.25 17.89 0.89
CA GLN A 120 14.59 16.60 1.04
C GLN A 120 13.63 16.44 -0.14
N CYS A 121 13.64 15.25 -0.74
CA CYS A 121 12.64 14.91 -1.75
C CYS A 121 11.41 14.31 -1.08
N ASP A 122 10.25 14.57 -1.65
CA ASP A 122 9.02 13.92 -1.22
C ASP A 122 8.95 12.48 -1.74
N ILE A 123 8.27 11.62 -0.99
CA ILE A 123 8.07 10.22 -1.37
C ILE A 123 6.63 10.04 -1.83
N PHE A 124 6.46 9.62 -3.08
CA PHE A 124 5.17 9.28 -3.65
C PHE A 124 4.95 7.77 -3.56
N HIS A 125 3.74 7.39 -3.20
CA HIS A 125 3.28 6.01 -3.16
C HIS A 125 2.14 5.87 -4.16
N TYR A 126 2.15 4.82 -4.99
CA TYR A 126 1.07 4.54 -5.92
C TYR A 126 0.50 3.14 -5.69
N ARG A 127 -0.79 2.98 -5.96
CA ARG A 127 -1.46 1.68 -6.06
C ARG A 127 -2.37 1.70 -7.28
N THR A 128 -2.22 0.70 -8.15
CA THR A 128 -3.02 0.45 -9.35
C THR A 128 -3.86 -0.81 -9.16
N LEU A 129 -4.48 -1.35 -10.22
CA LEU A 129 -5.16 -2.65 -10.17
C LEU A 129 -4.18 -3.83 -10.10
N SER A 130 -2.96 -3.66 -10.61
CA SER A 130 -2.00 -4.74 -10.88
C SER A 130 -0.70 -4.61 -10.10
N SER A 131 -0.41 -3.41 -9.58
CA SER A 131 0.89 -3.05 -9.00
C SER A 131 0.73 -2.01 -7.90
N SER A 132 1.72 -1.92 -7.03
CA SER A 132 1.85 -0.83 -6.06
C SER A 132 3.32 -0.53 -5.86
N GLY A 133 3.65 0.71 -5.57
CA GLY A 133 5.04 1.05 -5.35
C GLY A 133 5.29 2.48 -4.94
N LYS A 134 6.53 2.91 -5.11
CA LYS A 134 7.01 4.22 -4.70
C LYS A 134 7.84 4.88 -5.78
N PHE A 135 7.81 6.19 -5.84
CA PHE A 135 8.73 6.98 -6.64
C PHE A 135 9.09 8.27 -5.92
N ILE A 136 10.23 8.84 -6.27
CA ILE A 136 10.65 10.19 -5.88
C ILE A 136 10.80 11.03 -7.14
N LEU A 137 10.87 12.35 -7.01
CA LEU A 137 11.25 13.20 -8.13
C LEU A 137 12.76 13.43 -8.12
N ASN A 138 13.37 13.37 -9.30
CA ASN A 138 14.76 13.79 -9.45
C ASN A 138 14.86 15.31 -9.32
N MET A 139 15.98 15.79 -8.79
CA MET A 139 16.21 17.23 -8.68
C MET A 139 16.34 17.83 -10.09
N THR A 140 15.52 18.84 -10.37
CA THR A 140 15.44 19.50 -11.68
C THR A 140 15.25 21.00 -11.54
N ASP A 141 15.32 21.73 -12.66
CA ASP A 141 14.94 23.14 -12.71
C ASP A 141 13.59 23.33 -13.37
N LYS A 142 12.98 24.50 -13.10
CA LYS A 142 11.76 24.97 -13.77
C LYS A 142 10.61 23.96 -13.69
N LEU A 143 10.51 23.28 -12.54
CA LEU A 143 9.43 22.35 -12.22
C LEU A 143 9.35 21.12 -13.14
N ALA A 144 10.44 20.73 -13.81
CA ALA A 144 10.42 19.55 -14.69
C ALA A 144 10.05 18.28 -13.92
N PHE A 145 9.15 17.47 -14.47
CA PHE A 145 8.66 16.26 -13.80
C PHE A 145 9.47 15.05 -14.24
N HIS A 146 10.48 14.67 -13.46
CA HIS A 146 11.33 13.51 -13.73
C HIS A 146 11.23 12.48 -12.60
N PRO A 147 10.23 11.58 -12.64
CA PRO A 147 10.05 10.57 -11.62
C PRO A 147 11.14 9.50 -11.69
N ASN A 148 11.60 9.08 -10.52
CA ASN A 148 12.48 7.94 -10.31
C ASN A 148 11.72 6.89 -9.49
N VAL A 149 11.27 5.83 -10.17
CA VAL A 149 10.51 4.75 -9.54
C VAL A 149 11.48 3.91 -8.70
N LEU A 150 11.16 3.76 -7.42
CA LEU A 150 11.95 3.00 -6.44
C LEU A 150 11.53 1.53 -6.38
N THR A 151 10.34 1.23 -6.87
CA THR A 151 9.86 -0.13 -7.06
C THR A 151 10.19 -0.66 -8.44
N GLU A 152 10.34 -1.97 -8.50
CA GLU A 152 10.83 -2.64 -9.69
C GLU A 152 9.75 -2.81 -10.78
N ASP A 153 8.47 -2.56 -10.46
CA ASP A 153 7.38 -2.58 -11.43
C ASP A 153 7.59 -1.52 -12.52
N PRO A 154 7.58 -1.89 -13.81
CA PRO A 154 7.90 -0.97 -14.89
C PRO A 154 6.71 -0.08 -15.25
N VAL A 155 6.40 0.87 -14.38
CA VAL A 155 5.38 1.89 -14.60
C VAL A 155 5.96 3.10 -15.33
N GLN A 156 5.15 3.73 -16.18
CA GLN A 156 5.50 4.99 -16.82
C GLN A 156 4.68 6.12 -16.20
N LEU A 157 5.34 7.15 -15.68
CA LEU A 157 4.73 8.28 -14.99
C LEU A 157 4.97 9.58 -15.77
N THR A 158 3.90 10.33 -16.02
CA THR A 158 3.98 11.64 -16.69
C THR A 158 2.98 12.64 -16.10
N VAL A 159 3.20 13.93 -16.36
CA VAL A 159 2.23 15.00 -16.09
C VAL A 159 1.96 15.79 -17.37
N PRO A 160 0.78 16.38 -17.54
CA PRO A 160 0.50 17.27 -18.68
C PRO A 160 1.55 18.38 -18.81
N GLY A 161 2.12 18.54 -20.00
CA GLY A 161 3.14 19.55 -20.30
C GLY A 161 4.57 19.22 -19.82
N GLY A 162 4.79 18.08 -19.14
CA GLY A 162 6.11 17.63 -18.70
C GLY A 162 6.68 18.37 -17.47
N CYS A 163 5.95 19.34 -16.92
CA CYS A 163 6.32 20.07 -15.72
C CYS A 163 5.19 20.04 -14.67
N ALA A 164 5.56 19.98 -13.40
CA ALA A 164 4.66 20.28 -12.30
C ALA A 164 4.27 21.77 -12.32
N THR A 165 3.07 22.10 -11.84
CA THR A 165 2.66 23.49 -11.58
C THR A 165 3.15 23.93 -10.20
N GLU A 166 3.05 25.23 -9.93
CA GLU A 166 3.54 25.87 -8.70
C GLU A 166 3.01 25.28 -7.39
N TYR A 167 1.85 24.61 -7.41
CA TYR A 167 1.25 23.91 -6.27
C TYR A 167 0.94 22.44 -6.59
N PHE A 168 1.67 21.90 -7.58
CA PHE A 168 1.52 20.54 -8.10
C PHE A 168 0.05 20.14 -8.33
N GLN A 169 -0.67 21.01 -9.04
CA GLN A 169 -2.08 20.84 -9.38
C GLN A 169 -2.30 20.00 -10.66
N ASN A 170 -1.24 19.46 -11.25
CA ASN A 170 -1.36 18.57 -12.40
C ASN A 170 -2.12 17.30 -12.04
N SER A 171 -2.75 16.70 -13.05
CA SER A 171 -2.99 15.26 -13.01
C SER A 171 -1.67 14.51 -13.18
N ILE A 172 -1.62 13.28 -12.65
CA ILE A 172 -0.52 12.35 -12.85
C ILE A 172 -1.05 11.21 -13.70
N ASN A 173 -0.44 10.99 -14.86
CA ASN A 173 -0.76 9.86 -15.72
C ASN A 173 0.22 8.71 -15.44
N LEU A 174 -0.32 7.52 -15.22
CA LEU A 174 0.45 6.30 -15.01
C LEU A 174 0.06 5.26 -16.06
N VAL A 175 1.03 4.59 -16.67
CA VAL A 175 0.80 3.38 -17.48
C VAL A 175 1.44 2.20 -16.78
N ASP A 176 0.65 1.19 -16.43
CA ASP A 176 1.14 -0.02 -15.77
C ASP A 176 1.78 -0.99 -16.78
N ASN A 177 2.31 -2.09 -16.27
CA ASN A 177 3.04 -3.12 -17.00
C ASN A 177 2.15 -4.00 -17.91
N TYR A 178 0.84 -3.80 -17.91
CA TYR A 178 -0.12 -4.39 -18.88
C TYR A 178 -0.56 -3.36 -19.94
N GLY A 179 -0.03 -2.14 -19.91
CA GLY A 179 -0.45 -1.05 -20.78
C GLY A 179 -1.76 -0.38 -20.37
N THR A 180 -2.26 -0.66 -19.16
CA THR A 180 -3.43 0.01 -18.59
C THR A 180 -3.05 1.42 -18.20
N ARG A 181 -3.83 2.39 -18.64
CA ARG A 181 -3.62 3.82 -18.42
C ARG A 181 -4.49 4.29 -17.27
N TYR A 182 -3.91 5.05 -16.36
CA TYR A 182 -4.56 5.65 -15.22
C TYR A 182 -4.35 7.16 -15.28
N VAL A 183 -5.40 7.92 -15.05
CA VAL A 183 -5.33 9.38 -14.88
C VAL A 183 -5.70 9.69 -13.43
N PHE A 184 -4.74 10.15 -12.64
CA PHE A 184 -4.94 10.52 -11.23
C PHE A 184 -5.10 12.03 -11.08
N GLY A 185 -6.08 12.46 -10.28
CA GLY A 185 -6.30 13.85 -9.89
C GLY A 185 -6.65 14.80 -11.04
N GLU A 186 -7.38 14.31 -12.06
CA GLU A 186 -7.80 15.13 -13.22
C GLU A 186 -8.64 16.33 -12.80
N SER A 187 -9.62 16.10 -11.91
CA SER A 187 -10.39 17.17 -11.27
C SER A 187 -9.77 17.60 -9.94
N SER A 188 -10.11 18.80 -9.46
CA SER A 188 -9.77 19.23 -8.10
C SER A 188 -10.48 18.40 -7.01
N TYR A 189 -11.59 17.74 -7.36
CA TYR A 189 -12.29 16.82 -6.46
C TYR A 189 -11.64 15.44 -6.39
N ALA A 190 -10.77 15.09 -7.33
CA ALA A 190 -9.95 13.89 -7.28
C ALA A 190 -8.58 14.14 -6.62
N ARG A 191 -8.44 15.24 -5.87
CA ARG A 191 -7.21 15.60 -5.16
C ARG A 191 -7.53 15.98 -3.72
N GLU A 192 -6.73 15.45 -2.81
CA GLU A 192 -6.79 15.82 -1.40
C GLU A 192 -5.61 16.73 -1.11
N SER A 193 -5.92 17.88 -0.52
CA SER A 193 -4.92 18.85 -0.13
C SER A 193 -4.86 18.95 1.39
N THR A 194 -3.65 18.94 1.92
CA THR A 194 -3.37 19.26 3.31
C THR A 194 -3.06 20.74 3.41
N THR A 195 -3.85 21.47 4.17
CA THR A 195 -3.60 22.88 4.47
C THR A 195 -2.88 22.98 5.81
N HIS A 196 -1.73 23.63 5.80
CA HIS A 196 -0.94 23.90 6.98
C HIS A 196 -1.40 25.21 7.65
N SER A 197 -0.88 25.48 8.84
CA SER A 197 -1.30 26.60 9.69
C SER A 197 -0.97 27.99 9.18
N ASP A 198 -0.04 28.07 8.24
CA ASP A 198 0.30 29.29 7.49
C ASP A 198 -0.72 29.58 6.37
N GLY A 199 -1.74 28.73 6.21
CA GLY A 199 -2.79 28.84 5.20
C GLY A 199 -2.41 28.30 3.83
N ILE A 200 -1.20 27.73 3.68
CA ILE A 200 -0.75 27.16 2.40
C ILE A 200 -1.26 25.73 2.29
N SER A 201 -1.79 25.37 1.12
CA SER A 201 -2.37 24.06 0.85
C SER A 201 -1.55 23.31 -0.20
N TYR A 202 -1.24 22.05 0.10
CA TYR A 202 -0.42 21.18 -0.74
C TYR A 202 -1.17 19.90 -1.07
N ASN A 203 -1.09 19.46 -2.32
CA ASN A 203 -1.70 18.18 -2.72
C ASN A 203 -0.90 17.02 -2.12
N THR A 204 -1.59 16.20 -1.33
CA THR A 204 -1.05 15.01 -0.66
C THR A 204 -1.63 13.72 -1.21
N SER A 205 -2.72 13.78 -1.96
CA SER A 205 -3.30 12.62 -2.66
C SER A 205 -3.84 13.00 -4.04
N TRP A 206 -3.63 12.12 -5.02
CA TRP A 206 -4.28 12.12 -6.33
C TRP A 206 -5.05 10.81 -6.48
N LYS A 207 -6.37 10.91 -6.43
CA LYS A 207 -7.28 9.79 -6.61
C LYS A 207 -7.52 9.54 -8.10
N VAL A 208 -7.74 8.28 -8.47
CA VAL A 208 -7.94 7.96 -9.90
C VAL A 208 -9.20 8.62 -10.42
N SER A 209 -9.13 9.27 -11.57
CA SER A 209 -10.29 9.85 -12.26
C SER A 209 -10.80 8.90 -13.35
N SER A 210 -9.88 8.20 -14.03
CA SER A 210 -10.24 7.12 -14.94
C SER A 210 -9.14 6.09 -15.15
N ILE A 211 -9.55 4.90 -15.54
CA ILE A 211 -8.72 3.76 -15.91
C ILE A 211 -9.12 3.33 -17.32
N GLU A 212 -8.16 3.13 -18.21
CA GLU A 212 -8.39 2.70 -19.59
C GLU A 212 -7.47 1.53 -19.94
N SER A 213 -8.04 0.43 -20.42
CA SER A 213 -7.28 -0.75 -20.83
C SER A 213 -6.58 -0.51 -22.17
N VAL A 214 -5.62 -1.37 -22.51
CA VAL A 214 -4.93 -1.30 -23.81
C VAL A 214 -5.88 -1.45 -25.01
N ASP A 215 -7.04 -2.11 -24.81
CA ASP A 215 -8.13 -2.26 -25.78
C ASP A 215 -9.21 -1.16 -25.68
N GLY A 216 -8.97 -0.10 -24.91
CA GLY A 216 -9.81 1.11 -24.87
C GLY A 216 -11.13 0.97 -24.10
N GLU A 217 -11.31 -0.08 -23.31
CA GLU A 217 -12.36 -0.10 -22.28
C GLU A 217 -12.01 0.87 -21.15
N ARG A 218 -12.98 1.68 -20.69
CA ARG A 218 -12.78 2.71 -19.68
C ARG A 218 -13.69 2.52 -18.46
N MET A 219 -13.13 2.78 -17.28
CA MET A 219 -13.81 2.95 -16.00
C MET A 219 -13.54 4.36 -15.47
N SER A 220 -14.55 5.04 -14.91
CA SER A 220 -14.43 6.41 -14.42
C SER A 220 -14.89 6.55 -12.98
N PHE A 221 -14.33 7.52 -12.26
CA PHE A 221 -14.50 7.70 -10.82
C PHE A 221 -14.87 9.17 -10.54
N SER A 222 -15.85 9.40 -9.66
CA SER A 222 -16.23 10.73 -9.17
C SER A 222 -16.15 10.80 -7.65
N TYR A 223 -16.00 12.02 -7.14
CA TYR A 223 -15.70 12.28 -5.74
C TYR A 223 -16.62 13.35 -5.17
N ASN A 224 -16.96 13.19 -3.90
CA ASN A 224 -17.81 14.13 -3.19
C ASN A 224 -17.17 15.53 -3.14
N THR A 225 -17.99 16.54 -3.41
CA THR A 225 -17.53 17.93 -3.50
C THR A 225 -17.64 18.69 -2.17
N ALA A 226 -18.45 18.19 -1.23
CA ALA A 226 -18.89 18.91 -0.01
C ALA A 226 -18.71 18.11 1.30
N LEU A 227 -17.58 17.43 1.47
CA LEU A 227 -17.24 16.77 2.75
C LEU A 227 -16.52 17.74 3.70
N PRO A 228 -16.69 17.57 5.03
CA PRO A 228 -15.98 18.37 6.01
C PRO A 228 -14.48 18.07 5.99
N GLN A 229 -13.72 19.03 6.50
CA GLN A 229 -12.27 18.90 6.65
C GLN A 229 -11.93 17.92 7.77
N GLU A 230 -10.90 17.08 7.55
CA GLU A 230 -10.29 16.27 8.60
C GLU A 230 -9.31 17.16 9.36
N TYR A 231 -9.64 17.53 10.60
CA TYR A 231 -8.77 18.37 11.42
C TYR A 231 -7.80 17.50 12.20
N HIS A 232 -6.51 17.75 12.00
CA HIS A 232 -5.44 17.20 12.80
C HIS A 232 -5.00 18.28 13.79
N PRO A 233 -5.32 18.12 15.07
CA PRO A 233 -4.97 19.12 16.05
C PRO A 233 -3.45 19.17 16.22
N GLY A 234 -2.87 20.30 15.86
CA GLY A 234 -1.42 20.53 15.87
C GLY A 234 -0.83 20.70 17.27
N ASN A 235 -1.36 20.02 18.29
CA ASN A 235 -0.91 20.12 19.68
C ASN A 235 0.47 19.48 19.84
N TYR A 236 1.50 20.16 19.35
CA TYR A 236 2.89 19.84 19.60
C TYR A 236 3.28 20.50 20.92
N ASP A 237 3.26 19.70 22.00
CA ASP A 237 3.89 20.11 23.25
C ASP A 237 5.41 20.07 23.05
N TYR A 238 6.10 21.09 23.56
CA TYR A 238 7.55 21.13 23.51
C TYR A 238 8.16 21.88 24.69
N TYR A 239 9.41 21.56 24.97
CA TYR A 239 10.27 22.37 25.82
C TYR A 239 11.55 22.67 25.05
N ALA A 240 11.98 23.93 25.00
CA ALA A 240 13.22 24.32 24.35
C ALA A 240 14.17 24.96 25.35
N VAL A 241 15.22 24.22 25.71
CA VAL A 241 16.22 24.64 26.69
C VAL A 241 17.32 25.43 25.99
N GLU A 242 17.58 26.64 26.48
CA GLU A 242 18.59 27.54 25.95
C GLU A 242 19.72 27.72 26.97
N HIS A 243 20.97 27.47 26.53
CA HIS A 243 22.18 27.69 27.32
C HIS A 243 22.90 28.93 26.80
N THR A 244 22.98 29.97 27.62
CA THR A 244 23.54 31.27 27.21
C THR A 244 25.03 31.30 27.46
N ILE A 245 25.81 31.67 26.45
CA ILE A 245 27.29 31.72 26.52
C ILE A 245 27.79 33.12 26.92
N VAL A 246 26.93 34.14 27.04
CA VAL A 246 27.36 35.53 27.28
C VAL A 246 26.58 36.21 28.42
N PRO A 247 27.25 36.72 29.47
CA PRO A 247 26.59 37.51 30.49
C PRO A 247 26.40 38.96 30.02
N ASN A 248 25.15 39.46 30.10
CA ASN A 248 24.79 40.89 30.12
C ASN A 248 25.09 41.75 28.87
N ILE A 249 24.43 41.47 27.75
CA ILE A 249 24.31 42.41 26.63
C ILE A 249 22.84 42.59 26.24
N SER A 250 22.19 43.60 26.84
CA SER A 250 20.86 44.15 26.48
C SER A 250 19.65 43.19 26.64
N PRO A 251 18.41 43.69 26.82
CA PRO A 251 17.22 42.88 27.16
C PRO A 251 16.69 41.97 26.03
N LEU A 252 17.50 41.66 25.01
CA LEU A 252 17.06 41.04 23.75
C LEU A 252 17.63 39.64 23.51
N VAL A 253 18.65 39.21 24.26
CA VAL A 253 19.08 37.79 24.33
C VAL A 253 18.58 37.22 25.66
N PRO A 254 17.72 36.20 25.67
CA PRO A 254 17.24 35.62 26.91
C PRO A 254 18.40 34.99 27.72
N PRO A 255 18.34 35.05 29.07
CA PRO A 255 19.28 34.34 29.94
C PRO A 255 19.22 32.82 29.71
N SER A 256 19.99 32.03 30.46
CA SER A 256 19.84 30.56 30.35
C SER A 256 18.49 30.17 30.93
N GLY A 257 17.73 29.30 30.28
CA GLY A 257 16.35 29.01 30.66
C GLY A 257 15.67 28.08 29.67
N TYR A 258 14.34 28.05 29.65
CA TYR A 258 13.62 27.26 28.65
C TYR A 258 12.29 27.87 28.23
N TRP A 259 11.93 27.66 26.98
CA TRP A 259 10.58 27.87 26.46
C TRP A 259 9.74 26.63 26.74
N LYS A 260 8.50 26.82 27.13
CA LYS A 260 7.48 25.78 27.28
C LYS A 260 6.31 26.14 26.38
N GLY A 261 6.04 25.31 25.37
CA GLY A 261 4.83 25.37 24.56
C GLY A 261 3.92 24.21 24.92
N VAL A 262 2.79 24.48 25.56
CA VAL A 262 1.78 23.45 25.92
C VAL A 262 0.39 24.04 25.72
N ASN A 263 -0.50 23.29 25.06
CA ASN A 263 -1.89 23.70 24.79
C ASN A 263 -2.01 25.09 24.14
N GLY A 264 -1.12 25.42 23.21
CA GLY A 264 -1.15 26.71 22.48
C GLY A 264 -0.66 27.93 23.25
N ILE A 265 -0.11 27.73 24.44
CA ILE A 265 0.49 28.78 25.24
C ILE A 265 2.00 28.52 25.31
N GLU A 266 2.77 29.53 24.91
CA GLU A 266 4.21 29.55 25.03
C GLU A 266 4.61 30.49 26.17
N GLN A 267 5.52 30.03 27.03
CA GLN A 267 6.07 30.79 28.14
C GLN A 267 7.56 30.55 28.25
N TYR A 268 8.30 31.60 28.59
CA TYR A 268 9.72 31.49 28.90
C TYR A 268 9.94 31.39 30.40
N TYR A 269 10.76 30.44 30.82
CA TYR A 269 11.18 30.25 32.20
C TYR A 269 12.65 30.67 32.36
N THR A 270 12.91 31.54 33.34
CA THR A 270 14.27 31.92 33.76
C THR A 270 14.57 31.41 35.18
N PRO A 271 15.66 30.66 35.40
CA PRO A 271 16.13 30.28 36.73
C PRO A 271 16.68 31.50 37.49
N GLY A 272 16.38 31.56 38.79
CA GLY A 272 16.92 32.58 39.69
C GLY A 272 18.36 32.28 40.14
N GLN A 273 19.07 33.28 40.68
CA GLN A 273 20.48 33.12 41.11
C GLN A 273 20.66 32.25 42.37
N ASN A 274 19.60 32.01 43.16
CA ASN A 274 19.65 31.27 44.43
C ASN A 274 18.61 30.12 44.54
N GLY A 275 18.33 29.42 43.44
CA GLY A 275 17.36 28.31 43.43
C GLY A 275 15.89 28.74 43.37
N ASP A 276 14.98 27.88 43.85
CA ASP A 276 13.52 27.92 43.61
C ASP A 276 12.78 29.21 43.99
N SER A 277 13.36 30.04 44.84
CA SER A 277 12.72 31.27 45.36
C SER A 277 12.82 32.51 44.45
N ASP A 278 13.74 32.51 43.45
CA ASP A 278 13.99 33.66 42.56
C ASP A 278 13.58 33.38 41.09
N LYS A 279 12.75 32.36 40.86
CA LYS A 279 12.28 31.93 39.53
C LYS A 279 11.29 32.93 38.92
N THR A 280 11.47 33.30 37.65
CA THR A 280 10.53 34.17 36.93
C THR A 280 10.01 33.49 35.67
N TRP A 281 8.68 33.43 35.56
CA TRP A 281 7.99 33.10 34.31
C TRP A 281 7.72 34.38 33.55
N GLY A 282 8.07 34.41 32.27
CA GLY A 282 7.62 35.44 31.35
C GLY A 282 6.11 35.36 31.13
N ASP A 283 5.52 36.45 30.65
CA ASP A 283 4.08 36.51 30.38
C ASP A 283 3.69 35.47 29.32
N PRO A 284 2.63 34.66 29.55
CA PRO A 284 2.13 33.72 28.56
C PRO A 284 1.78 34.41 27.25
N GLN A 285 2.35 33.91 26.17
CA GLN A 285 2.04 34.33 24.82
C GLN A 285 1.31 33.20 24.11
N PRO A 286 0.26 33.50 23.33
CA PRO A 286 -0.29 32.51 22.42
C PRO A 286 0.77 32.20 21.35
N TYR A 287 1.09 30.93 21.15
CA TYR A 287 1.80 30.51 19.94
C TYR A 287 0.81 29.86 18.98
N PRO A 288 1.00 29.99 17.65
CA PRO A 288 0.13 29.34 16.70
C PRO A 288 0.19 27.83 16.90
N VAL A 289 -0.87 27.25 17.46
CA VAL A 289 -1.12 25.82 17.30
C VAL A 289 -1.64 25.68 15.90
N GLY A 290 -0.80 25.15 15.03
CA GLY A 290 -1.17 25.04 13.65
C GLY A 290 -2.19 23.93 13.43
N ASP A 291 -3.49 24.27 13.44
CA ASP A 291 -4.50 23.33 12.96
C ASP A 291 -4.20 23.05 11.49
N SER A 292 -3.73 21.84 11.22
CA SER A 292 -3.62 21.34 9.86
C SER A 292 -4.90 20.59 9.55
N TYR A 293 -5.41 20.79 8.36
CA TYR A 293 -6.60 20.08 7.94
C TYR A 293 -6.43 19.49 6.55
N VAL A 294 -7.02 18.31 6.36
CA VAL A 294 -7.08 17.64 5.07
C VAL A 294 -8.44 17.91 4.44
N THR A 295 -8.43 18.39 3.20
CA THR A 295 -9.64 18.47 2.38
C THR A 295 -9.88 17.10 1.75
N ILE A 296 -10.61 16.26 2.46
CA ILE A 296 -10.86 14.86 2.08
C ILE A 296 -11.82 14.78 0.89
N ARG A 297 -11.63 13.77 0.04
CA ARG A 297 -12.46 13.53 -1.14
C ARG A 297 -12.92 12.08 -1.19
N TYR A 298 -13.98 11.72 -0.47
CA TYR A 298 -14.48 10.36 -0.54
C TYR A 298 -15.13 10.05 -1.89
N LEU A 299 -14.88 8.84 -2.37
CA LEU A 299 -15.42 8.28 -3.61
C LEU A 299 -16.95 8.37 -3.57
N GLU A 300 -17.54 8.86 -4.66
CA GLU A 300 -18.98 9.08 -4.80
C GLU A 300 -19.57 8.09 -5.80
N ASN A 301 -18.97 7.95 -6.99
CA ASN A 301 -19.43 7.02 -8.01
C ASN A 301 -18.26 6.34 -8.74
N ILE A 302 -18.47 5.08 -9.13
CA ILE A 302 -17.69 4.39 -10.17
C ILE A 302 -18.63 4.08 -11.32
N THR A 303 -18.26 4.41 -12.55
CA THR A 303 -18.99 4.03 -13.77
C THR A 303 -18.13 3.14 -14.66
N PHE A 304 -18.73 2.08 -15.21
CA PHE A 304 -18.04 1.06 -16.01
C PHE A 304 -18.98 0.46 -17.07
N LEU A 305 -18.44 -0.42 -17.92
CA LEU A 305 -19.04 -0.83 -19.21
C LEU A 305 -20.49 -1.37 -19.17
N ASN A 306 -21.03 -1.79 -18.03
CA ASN A 306 -22.42 -2.27 -17.93
C ASN A 306 -23.13 -1.86 -16.62
N GLY A 307 -22.63 -0.82 -15.94
CA GLY A 307 -23.24 -0.39 -14.68
C GLY A 307 -22.48 0.71 -13.96
N SER A 308 -22.91 0.95 -12.72
CA SER A 308 -22.30 1.90 -11.80
C SER A 308 -22.39 1.43 -10.36
N VAL A 309 -21.50 1.96 -9.52
CA VAL A 309 -21.58 1.85 -8.06
C VAL A 309 -21.63 3.25 -7.48
N SER A 310 -22.59 3.52 -6.59
CA SER A 310 -22.64 4.76 -5.81
C SER A 310 -22.33 4.51 -4.34
N PHE A 311 -21.67 5.48 -3.71
CA PHE A 311 -21.23 5.45 -2.32
C PHE A 311 -21.89 6.62 -1.58
N ASN A 312 -22.73 6.31 -0.60
CA ASN A 312 -23.52 7.29 0.13
C ASN A 312 -22.98 7.42 1.56
N TYR A 313 -22.79 8.67 2.02
CA TYR A 313 -22.22 8.97 3.33
C TYR A 313 -23.24 9.64 4.23
N SER A 314 -23.24 9.27 5.50
CA SER A 314 -24.14 9.81 6.51
C SER A 314 -23.90 11.31 6.71
N ASN A 315 -24.97 12.09 6.73
CA ASN A 315 -24.87 13.51 7.09
C ASN A 315 -24.45 13.74 8.54
N ARG A 316 -24.69 12.77 9.44
CA ARG A 316 -24.41 12.88 10.88
C ARG A 316 -22.96 12.53 11.21
N THR A 317 -22.50 11.34 10.81
CA THR A 317 -21.16 10.83 11.14
C THR A 317 -20.13 11.12 10.07
N LYS A 318 -20.56 11.49 8.85
CA LYS A 318 -19.70 11.72 7.68
C LYS A 318 -18.95 10.47 7.23
N THR A 319 -19.38 9.31 7.71
CA THR A 319 -18.90 7.99 7.32
C THR A 319 -19.85 7.33 6.32
N LEU A 320 -19.37 6.30 5.62
CA LEU A 320 -20.11 5.54 4.62
C LEU A 320 -21.33 4.86 5.27
N GLU A 321 -22.50 5.08 4.69
CA GLU A 321 -23.79 4.58 5.15
C GLU A 321 -24.32 3.48 4.23
N SER A 322 -24.14 3.63 2.91
CA SER A 322 -24.50 2.59 1.95
C SER A 322 -23.68 2.60 0.67
N ILE A 323 -23.62 1.45 0.02
CA ILE A 323 -23.11 1.26 -1.33
C ILE A 323 -24.21 0.64 -2.18
N CYS A 324 -24.52 1.26 -3.31
CA CYS A 324 -25.57 0.80 -4.23
C CYS A 324 -24.97 0.46 -5.60
N VAL A 325 -25.26 -0.72 -6.11
CA VAL A 325 -24.80 -1.18 -7.44
C VAL A 325 -25.97 -1.14 -8.41
N TYR A 326 -25.78 -0.53 -9.56
CA TYR A 326 -26.76 -0.41 -10.62
C TYR A 326 -26.26 -1.05 -11.91
N ASN A 327 -27.18 -1.65 -12.68
CA ASN A 327 -26.90 -2.04 -14.05
C ASN A 327 -27.04 -0.84 -15.01
N ASN A 328 -26.71 -1.03 -16.29
CA ASN A 328 -26.78 0.02 -17.31
C ASN A 328 -28.21 0.55 -17.58
N SER A 329 -29.25 -0.15 -17.14
CA SER A 329 -30.65 0.32 -17.20
C SER A 329 -31.06 1.16 -15.99
N GLY A 330 -30.14 1.41 -15.04
CA GLY A 330 -30.42 2.14 -13.80
C GLY A 330 -31.15 1.31 -12.74
N THR A 331 -31.25 -0.01 -12.91
CA THR A 331 -31.88 -0.90 -11.92
C THR A 331 -30.90 -1.21 -10.80
N LEU A 332 -31.33 -1.03 -9.55
CA LEU A 332 -30.57 -1.44 -8.36
C LEU A 332 -30.47 -2.97 -8.32
N ILE A 333 -29.24 -3.49 -8.33
CA ILE A 333 -28.98 -4.93 -8.27
C ILE A 333 -28.40 -5.39 -6.93
N ARG A 334 -27.82 -4.46 -6.16
CA ARG A 334 -27.27 -4.74 -4.84
C ARG A 334 -27.27 -3.49 -3.97
N GLU A 335 -27.65 -3.67 -2.72
CA GLU A 335 -27.55 -2.64 -1.68
C GLU A 335 -26.75 -3.19 -0.50
N ILE A 336 -25.67 -2.49 -0.13
CA ILE A 336 -24.85 -2.79 1.04
C ILE A 336 -25.09 -1.68 2.04
N ASN A 337 -25.64 -2.01 3.20
CA ASN A 337 -25.90 -1.07 4.29
C ASN A 337 -24.84 -1.23 5.38
N ILE A 338 -24.32 -0.12 5.88
CA ILE A 338 -23.24 -0.06 6.86
C ILE A 338 -23.81 0.57 8.13
N GLU A 339 -23.91 -0.25 9.18
CA GLU A 339 -24.47 0.16 10.47
C GLU A 339 -23.34 0.46 11.44
N THR A 340 -23.38 1.64 12.06
CA THR A 340 -22.33 2.13 12.94
C THR A 340 -22.90 2.67 14.26
N THR A 341 -22.07 2.63 15.30
CA THR A 341 -22.35 3.25 16.60
C THR A 341 -21.45 4.47 16.79
N LEU A 342 -22.07 5.60 17.12
CA LEU A 342 -21.39 6.82 17.55
C LEU A 342 -21.17 6.80 19.07
N ARG A 343 -19.91 6.89 19.47
CA ARG A 343 -19.42 6.92 20.86
C ARG A 343 -19.10 8.36 21.29
N GLU A 344 -18.62 8.56 22.52
CA GLU A 344 -18.15 9.88 22.95
C GLU A 344 -16.98 10.37 22.08
N TYR A 345 -16.73 11.68 22.12
CA TYR A 345 -15.69 12.34 21.31
C TYR A 345 -15.79 12.07 19.80
N ASN A 346 -17.00 11.77 19.30
CA ASN A 346 -17.31 11.47 17.91
C ASN A 346 -16.57 10.24 17.33
N ARG A 347 -16.18 9.26 18.16
CA ARG A 347 -15.63 7.99 17.65
C ARG A 347 -16.74 7.13 17.05
N VAL A 348 -16.53 6.60 15.85
CA VAL A 348 -17.51 5.77 15.13
C VAL A 348 -16.98 4.34 15.04
N LEU A 349 -17.74 3.36 15.51
CA LEU A 349 -17.43 1.94 15.39
C LEU A 349 -18.37 1.27 14.38
N LEU A 350 -17.84 0.36 13.57
CA LEU A 350 -18.62 -0.41 12.61
C LEU A 350 -19.27 -1.58 13.32
N ASP A 351 -20.60 -1.63 13.41
CA ASP A 351 -21.31 -2.71 14.12
C ASP A 351 -21.65 -3.85 13.17
N ARG A 352 -22.25 -3.53 12.00
CA ARG A 352 -22.76 -4.52 11.06
C ARG A 352 -22.67 -4.06 9.61
N ILE A 353 -22.58 -5.04 8.71
CA ILE A 353 -22.77 -4.84 7.27
C ILE A 353 -23.89 -5.75 6.82
N ARG A 354 -24.90 -5.19 6.15
CA ARG A 354 -25.99 -5.97 5.53
C ARG A 354 -25.92 -5.87 4.02
N ILE A 355 -25.76 -7.01 3.36
CA ILE A 355 -25.75 -7.10 1.89
C ILE A 355 -27.08 -7.69 1.43
N LYS A 356 -27.86 -6.90 0.69
CA LYS A 356 -29.14 -7.29 0.11
C LYS A 356 -29.02 -7.51 -1.40
N GLY A 357 -29.63 -8.59 -1.88
CA GLY A 357 -29.71 -8.93 -3.30
C GLY A 357 -30.94 -8.31 -3.98
N ILE A 358 -31.14 -8.67 -5.25
CA ILE A 358 -32.23 -8.16 -6.12
C ILE A 358 -33.63 -8.42 -5.53
N SER A 359 -33.82 -9.54 -4.82
CA SER A 359 -35.11 -9.93 -4.23
C SER A 359 -35.47 -9.18 -2.94
N GLY A 360 -34.52 -8.47 -2.32
CA GLY A 360 -34.72 -7.75 -1.05
C GLY A 360 -34.93 -8.61 0.20
N SER A 361 -35.30 -9.89 0.06
CA SER A 361 -35.57 -10.82 1.17
C SER A 361 -34.32 -11.49 1.74
N ASP A 362 -33.28 -11.67 0.93
CA ASP A 362 -32.07 -12.39 1.31
C ASP A 362 -30.98 -11.39 1.76
N SER A 363 -30.72 -11.33 3.08
CA SER A 363 -29.66 -10.49 3.64
C SER A 363 -28.53 -11.31 4.24
N GLN A 364 -27.30 -11.05 3.81
CA GLN A 364 -26.09 -11.56 4.45
C GLN A 364 -25.60 -10.51 5.44
N VAL A 365 -25.24 -10.93 6.66
CA VAL A 365 -24.91 -10.02 7.75
C VAL A 365 -23.53 -10.35 8.30
N TYR A 366 -22.64 -9.36 8.29
CA TYR A 366 -21.41 -9.39 9.09
C TYR A 366 -21.66 -8.60 10.36
N GLU A 367 -21.12 -9.06 11.49
CA GLU A 367 -21.17 -8.35 12.77
C GLU A 367 -19.77 -8.23 13.37
N PHE A 368 -19.48 -7.10 14.00
CA PHE A 368 -18.16 -6.78 14.53
C PHE A 368 -18.26 -6.39 16.01
N ASN A 369 -17.36 -6.93 16.82
CA ASN A 369 -17.24 -6.58 18.24
C ASN A 369 -15.84 -6.05 18.54
N TYR A 370 -15.75 -5.11 19.48
CA TYR A 370 -14.52 -4.42 19.83
C TYR A 370 -14.27 -4.48 21.33
N ARG A 371 -12.99 -4.44 21.70
CA ARG A 371 -12.56 -4.20 23.08
C ARG A 371 -12.79 -2.74 23.42
N LEU A 372 -13.77 -2.45 24.29
CA LEU A 372 -14.06 -1.07 24.70
C LEU A 372 -13.23 -0.68 25.94
N PRO A 373 -12.75 0.57 26.04
CA PRO A 373 -12.15 1.05 27.27
C PRO A 373 -13.20 1.15 28.39
N ALA A 374 -12.76 1.21 29.64
CA ALA A 374 -13.66 1.38 30.79
C ALA A 374 -14.45 2.70 30.70
N LEU A 375 -13.82 3.75 30.17
CA LEU A 375 -14.41 5.04 29.84
C LEU A 375 -13.89 5.47 28.47
N ASP A 376 -14.74 6.10 27.66
CA ASP A 376 -14.30 6.71 26.40
C ASP A 376 -13.29 7.83 26.71
N TYR A 377 -12.29 8.03 25.84
CA TYR A 377 -11.26 9.05 26.03
C TYR A 377 -11.17 10.01 24.83
N SER A 378 -10.81 11.25 25.16
CA SER A 378 -10.61 12.32 24.19
C SER A 378 -9.45 11.98 23.25
N PRO A 379 -9.56 12.20 21.92
CA PRO A 379 -8.43 12.07 20.99
C PRO A 379 -7.31 13.11 21.25
N TYR A 380 -7.53 14.00 22.22
CA TYR A 380 -6.57 15.00 22.69
C TYR A 380 -5.95 14.67 24.06
N THR A 381 -6.24 13.49 24.64
CA THR A 381 -5.68 13.10 25.93
C THR A 381 -4.15 13.06 25.88
N LYS A 382 -3.51 13.33 27.02
CA LYS A 382 -2.06 13.20 27.23
C LYS A 382 -1.69 11.84 27.86
N GLY A 383 -2.68 10.99 28.13
CA GLY A 383 -2.51 9.58 28.51
C GLY A 383 -2.07 8.72 27.34
N VAL A 384 -0.92 9.06 26.75
CA VAL A 384 -0.39 8.47 25.51
C VAL A 384 1.01 7.91 25.77
N ASP A 385 1.24 6.68 25.32
CA ASP A 385 2.57 6.07 25.36
C ASP A 385 3.56 6.73 24.36
N TYR A 386 4.81 6.24 24.33
CA TYR A 386 5.82 6.74 23.38
C TYR A 386 5.50 6.46 21.91
N TRP A 387 4.57 5.56 21.61
CA TRP A 387 4.20 5.12 20.27
C TRP A 387 2.91 5.74 19.73
N GLY A 388 2.15 6.42 20.59
CA GLY A 388 0.88 7.09 20.25
C GLY A 388 -0.38 6.34 20.68
N TYR A 389 -0.26 5.25 21.44
CA TYR A 389 -1.40 4.47 21.94
C TYR A 389 -1.85 4.95 23.31
N TYR A 390 -3.14 4.75 23.60
CA TYR A 390 -3.69 5.10 24.91
C TYR A 390 -3.08 4.21 26.00
N ASN A 391 -2.63 4.81 27.08
CA ASN A 391 -2.02 4.09 28.20
C ASN A 391 -2.77 4.26 29.53
N GLY A 392 -3.86 5.04 29.56
CA GLY A 392 -4.66 5.26 30.76
C GLY A 392 -4.08 6.25 31.76
N GLN A 393 -3.00 6.97 31.42
CA GLN A 393 -2.35 7.96 32.30
C GLN A 393 -2.94 9.36 32.09
N ASP A 394 -4.25 9.53 32.31
CA ASP A 394 -4.96 10.78 32.06
C ASP A 394 -4.55 11.95 32.97
N GLY A 395 -3.71 11.70 33.98
CA GLY A 395 -3.08 12.73 34.81
C GLY A 395 -1.89 13.45 34.16
N ASN A 396 -1.39 12.98 33.01
CA ASN A 396 -0.35 13.67 32.26
C ASN A 396 -0.84 15.05 31.80
N THR A 397 -0.02 16.09 31.95
CA THR A 397 -0.41 17.47 31.57
C THR A 397 0.12 17.92 30.21
N ASP A 398 1.15 17.22 29.71
CA ASP A 398 1.71 17.38 28.37
C ASP A 398 2.28 16.03 27.88
N LEU A 399 2.78 15.96 26.64
CA LEU A 399 3.36 14.74 26.06
C LEU A 399 4.85 14.56 26.37
N ILE A 400 5.49 15.48 27.09
CA ILE A 400 6.94 15.48 27.29
C ILE A 400 7.29 14.70 28.56
N PRO A 401 8.16 13.68 28.48
CA PRO A 401 8.58 12.94 29.67
C PRO A 401 9.14 13.86 30.74
N ASN A 402 8.65 13.70 31.97
CA ASN A 402 9.16 14.42 33.12
C ASN A 402 10.63 14.06 33.35
N GLN A 403 11.53 15.04 33.24
CA GLN A 403 12.97 14.82 33.33
C GLN A 403 13.71 16.05 33.85
N ARG A 404 14.86 15.81 34.49
CA ARG A 404 15.74 16.85 35.03
C ARG A 404 16.83 17.20 34.02
N VAL A 405 16.91 18.47 33.62
CA VAL A 405 17.85 18.96 32.61
C VAL A 405 18.78 20.02 33.23
N PRO A 406 20.10 19.93 33.02
CA PRO A 406 21.03 20.97 33.48
C PRO A 406 20.89 22.25 32.65
N LEU A 407 21.08 23.41 33.29
CA LEU A 407 21.23 24.70 32.62
C LEU A 407 22.69 25.14 32.73
N TYR A 408 23.31 25.45 31.59
CA TYR A 408 24.68 25.93 31.52
C TYR A 408 24.74 27.43 31.27
N ASN A 409 25.68 28.09 31.94
CA ASN A 409 26.17 29.42 31.58
C ASN A 409 27.69 29.33 31.39
N THR A 410 28.20 29.78 30.25
CA THR A 410 29.64 29.71 29.91
C THR A 410 30.31 28.35 30.18
N GLY A 411 29.57 27.24 29.98
CA GLY A 411 30.05 25.87 30.19
C GLY A 411 30.02 25.37 31.64
N VAL A 412 29.52 26.18 32.59
CA VAL A 412 29.33 25.81 34.00
C VAL A 412 27.84 25.57 34.26
N ILE A 413 27.49 24.48 34.95
CA ILE A 413 26.12 24.22 35.38
C ILE A 413 25.73 25.29 36.41
N VAL A 414 24.76 26.13 36.07
CA VAL A 414 24.25 27.20 36.94
C VAL A 414 22.99 26.79 37.69
N ASP A 415 22.21 25.88 37.13
CA ASP A 415 21.00 25.32 37.76
C ASP A 415 20.63 24.00 37.07
N SER A 416 19.59 23.35 37.55
CA SER A 416 18.99 22.16 36.96
C SER A 416 17.48 22.21 37.14
N VAL A 417 16.76 22.15 36.03
CA VAL A 417 15.31 22.36 35.98
C VAL A 417 14.61 21.06 35.62
N THR A 418 13.41 20.86 36.16
CA THR A 418 12.53 19.78 35.73
C THR A 418 11.64 20.29 34.61
N ILE A 419 11.67 19.60 33.46
CA ILE A 419 10.80 19.85 32.32
C ILE A 419 9.90 18.64 32.09
N GLY A 420 8.79 18.85 31.36
CA GLY A 420 7.84 17.80 30.99
C GLY A 420 6.82 17.46 32.09
N GLY A 421 5.60 17.18 31.66
CA GLY A 421 4.43 16.89 32.48
C GLY A 421 3.86 15.48 32.27
N ALA A 422 4.52 14.65 31.47
CA ALA A 422 4.19 13.23 31.33
C ALA A 422 5.00 12.40 32.33
N TYR A 423 4.37 11.99 33.44
CA TYR A 423 5.04 11.17 34.47
C TYR A 423 5.18 9.70 34.05
N ASN A 424 4.23 9.20 33.24
CA ASN A 424 4.27 7.84 32.73
C ASN A 424 3.76 7.79 31.29
N ARG A 425 4.64 7.32 30.40
CA ARG A 425 4.37 7.06 28.97
C ARG A 425 4.65 5.60 28.60
N LEU A 426 4.69 4.70 29.58
CA LEU A 426 4.84 3.27 29.32
C LEU A 426 3.54 2.70 28.74
N PRO A 427 3.63 1.71 27.84
CA PRO A 427 2.47 1.01 27.29
C PRO A 427 1.69 0.21 28.36
N SER A 428 0.40 -0.06 28.07
CA SER A 428 -0.47 -0.90 28.90
C SER A 428 -1.45 -1.65 28.00
N LEU A 429 -1.36 -2.98 27.95
CA LEU A 429 -2.10 -3.80 26.98
C LEU A 429 -3.61 -3.57 27.02
N ALA A 430 -4.18 -3.49 28.23
CA ALA A 430 -5.62 -3.26 28.40
C ALA A 430 -6.07 -1.92 27.77
N ASN A 431 -5.22 -0.88 27.87
CA ASN A 431 -5.51 0.45 27.34
C ASN A 431 -5.12 0.57 25.85
N THR A 432 -4.04 -0.07 25.43
CA THR A 432 -3.59 -0.15 24.03
C THR A 432 -4.66 -0.80 23.14
N LEU A 433 -5.42 -1.76 23.68
CA LEU A 433 -6.49 -2.47 22.96
C LEU A 433 -7.82 -1.71 22.92
N ALA A 434 -7.91 -0.50 23.48
CA ALA A 434 -9.13 0.29 23.39
C ALA A 434 -9.57 0.48 21.93
N TYR A 435 -10.85 0.22 21.67
CA TYR A 435 -11.50 0.21 20.35
C TYR A 435 -10.94 -0.81 19.34
N SER A 436 -10.08 -1.75 19.76
CA SER A 436 -9.52 -2.75 18.85
C SER A 436 -10.53 -3.85 18.53
N LEU A 437 -10.53 -4.33 17.28
CA LEU A 437 -11.42 -5.39 16.83
C LEU A 437 -11.15 -6.68 17.61
N GLU A 438 -12.19 -7.24 18.22
CA GLU A 438 -12.14 -8.45 19.03
C GLU A 438 -12.67 -9.66 18.26
N LYS A 439 -13.81 -9.48 17.57
CA LYS A 439 -14.52 -10.59 16.92
C LYS A 439 -15.23 -10.14 15.66
N ILE A 440 -15.26 -11.04 14.68
CA ILE A 440 -16.08 -10.94 13.47
C ILE A 440 -17.01 -12.14 13.44
N THR A 441 -18.31 -11.90 13.29
CA THR A 441 -19.29 -12.94 12.97
C THR A 441 -19.65 -12.83 11.50
N TYR A 442 -19.54 -13.94 10.77
CA TYR A 442 -19.78 -14.01 9.33
C TYR A 442 -21.22 -14.37 9.01
N PRO A 443 -21.70 -14.08 7.79
CA PRO A 443 -23.05 -14.43 7.35
C PRO A 443 -23.40 -15.93 7.44
N THR A 444 -22.40 -16.80 7.42
CA THR A 444 -22.57 -18.26 7.57
C THR A 444 -22.84 -18.69 9.01
N GLY A 445 -22.75 -17.78 9.99
CA GLY A 445 -22.87 -18.07 11.42
C GLY A 445 -21.55 -18.40 12.11
N GLY A 446 -20.49 -18.70 11.35
CA GLY A 446 -19.13 -18.84 11.87
C GLY A 446 -18.54 -17.51 12.37
N ASN A 447 -17.45 -17.55 13.11
CA ASN A 447 -16.79 -16.36 13.63
C ASN A 447 -15.26 -16.50 13.74
N THR A 448 -14.57 -15.37 13.72
CA THR A 448 -13.14 -15.23 14.02
C THR A 448 -12.97 -14.35 15.25
N VAL A 449 -12.18 -14.79 16.22
CA VAL A 449 -11.83 -14.05 17.44
C VAL A 449 -10.32 -13.78 17.45
N PHE A 450 -9.95 -12.54 17.75
CA PHE A 450 -8.56 -12.09 17.83
C PHE A 450 -8.15 -11.88 19.29
N TYR A 451 -7.10 -12.58 19.70
CA TYR A 451 -6.42 -12.38 20.96
C TYR A 451 -5.08 -11.69 20.72
N TYR A 452 -4.72 -10.82 21.64
CA TYR A 452 -3.61 -9.89 21.48
C TYR A 452 -2.64 -9.99 22.65
N SER A 453 -1.36 -9.82 22.36
CA SER A 453 -0.31 -9.57 23.34
C SER A 453 0.34 -8.20 23.09
N GLN A 454 0.96 -7.63 24.12
CA GLN A 454 1.69 -6.38 23.98
C GLN A 454 2.94 -6.63 23.13
N ASN A 455 3.30 -5.69 22.26
CA ASN A 455 4.63 -5.74 21.67
C ASN A 455 5.72 -5.66 22.74
N THR A 456 6.90 -6.20 22.45
CA THR A 456 8.03 -6.19 23.37
C THR A 456 9.32 -5.83 22.67
N ILE A 457 10.21 -5.12 23.37
CA ILE A 457 11.58 -4.80 22.94
C ILE A 457 12.56 -5.20 24.03
N LEU A 458 13.86 -5.18 23.74
CA LEU A 458 14.90 -5.40 24.75
C LEU A 458 15.26 -4.08 25.46
N ASN A 459 15.34 -4.15 26.79
CA ASN A 459 15.81 -3.06 27.66
C ASN A 459 17.32 -3.13 27.95
N ASP A 460 17.81 -2.17 28.74
CA ASP A 460 19.21 -2.07 29.23
C ASP A 460 19.76 -3.32 29.91
N ALA A 461 18.90 -4.09 30.56
CA ALA A 461 19.29 -5.33 31.23
C ALA A 461 19.22 -6.55 30.30
N ARG A 462 19.01 -6.36 28.98
CA ARG A 462 18.69 -7.41 28.00
C ARG A 462 17.48 -8.24 28.39
N MET A 463 16.51 -7.60 29.04
CA MET A 463 15.24 -8.20 29.39
C MET A 463 14.16 -7.66 28.46
N SER A 464 13.17 -8.51 28.16
CA SER A 464 11.97 -8.11 27.43
C SER A 464 11.20 -7.06 28.23
N GLU A 465 10.85 -5.95 27.59
CA GLU A 465 10.00 -4.89 28.15
C GLU A 465 8.84 -4.54 27.19
N PRO A 466 7.69 -4.09 27.72
CA PRO A 466 6.57 -3.62 26.90
C PRO A 466 6.93 -2.48 25.95
N ALA A 467 6.58 -2.64 24.68
CA ALA A 467 6.63 -1.62 23.63
C ALA A 467 5.23 -1.30 23.11
N GLY A 468 5.06 -0.16 22.46
CA GLY A 468 3.74 0.31 22.02
C GLY A 468 3.08 -0.57 20.95
N GLY A 469 1.75 -0.47 20.90
CA GLY A 469 0.91 -1.28 20.01
C GLY A 469 0.79 -2.74 20.46
N ALA A 470 -0.12 -3.45 19.80
CA ALA A 470 -0.36 -4.86 20.06
C ALA A 470 0.07 -5.72 18.87
N ARG A 471 0.34 -7.00 19.15
CA ARG A 471 0.51 -8.06 18.16
C ARG A 471 -0.52 -9.15 18.39
N ILE A 472 -0.78 -9.94 17.38
CA ILE A 472 -1.69 -11.09 17.48
C ILE A 472 -1.04 -12.19 18.31
N ASP A 473 -1.71 -12.64 19.35
CA ASP A 473 -1.29 -13.77 20.18
C ASP A 473 -1.93 -15.07 19.68
N GLU A 474 -3.22 -15.01 19.40
CA GLU A 474 -4.02 -16.16 18.97
C GLU A 474 -5.18 -15.70 18.08
N ILE A 475 -5.48 -16.49 17.04
CA ILE A 475 -6.68 -16.35 16.21
C ILE A 475 -7.49 -17.64 16.36
N VAL A 476 -8.75 -17.50 16.76
CA VAL A 476 -9.68 -18.62 16.90
C VAL A 476 -10.78 -18.49 15.87
N GLU A 477 -10.92 -19.49 15.01
CA GLU A 477 -11.94 -19.54 13.98
C GLU A 477 -12.91 -20.68 14.25
N ASN A 478 -14.20 -20.35 14.24
CA ASN A 478 -15.30 -21.29 14.41
C ASN A 478 -16.14 -21.30 13.14
N SER A 479 -16.31 -22.47 12.53
CA SER A 479 -17.10 -22.65 11.29
C SER A 479 -18.61 -22.83 11.52
N GLY A 480 -19.05 -22.91 12.78
CA GLY A 480 -20.43 -23.14 13.18
C GLY A 480 -20.85 -24.62 13.30
N SER A 481 -20.01 -25.57 12.88
CA SER A 481 -20.37 -27.01 12.84
C SER A 481 -19.22 -28.00 13.15
N GLY A 482 -18.04 -27.52 13.56
CA GLY A 482 -16.86 -28.36 13.84
C GLY A 482 -15.98 -27.84 14.98
N GLU A 483 -14.83 -28.48 15.17
CA GLU A 483 -13.79 -28.00 16.10
C GLU A 483 -13.22 -26.65 15.63
N ASN A 484 -12.84 -25.82 16.60
CA ASN A 484 -12.24 -24.52 16.29
C ASN A 484 -10.86 -24.72 15.66
N ILE A 485 -10.56 -23.93 14.63
CA ILE A 485 -9.19 -23.78 14.14
C ILE A 485 -8.54 -22.71 15.01
N VAL A 486 -7.46 -23.09 15.68
CA VAL A 486 -6.73 -22.20 16.59
C VAL A 486 -5.32 -22.02 16.06
N ARG A 487 -4.97 -20.76 15.74
CA ARG A 487 -3.63 -20.34 15.32
C ARG A 487 -2.99 -19.56 16.46
N LYS A 488 -1.87 -20.03 17.01
CA LYS A 488 -1.12 -19.37 18.08
C LYS A 488 0.22 -18.88 17.58
N PHE A 489 0.61 -17.68 17.98
CA PHE A 489 1.82 -17.04 17.49
C PHE A 489 2.82 -16.84 18.63
N LYS A 490 4.09 -17.11 18.37
CA LYS A 490 5.21 -16.76 19.25
C LYS A 490 6.21 -15.93 18.48
N TYR A 491 6.75 -14.92 19.14
CA TYR A 491 7.61 -13.93 18.54
C TYR A 491 8.98 -13.95 19.21
N HIS A 492 10.03 -13.88 18.40
CA HIS A 492 11.40 -14.04 18.86
C HIS A 492 12.35 -13.04 18.18
N LEU A 493 13.39 -12.68 18.94
CA LEU A 493 14.55 -11.96 18.43
C LEU A 493 15.50 -12.92 17.69
N SER A 494 16.20 -12.42 16.66
CA SER A 494 17.15 -13.23 15.87
C SER A 494 18.11 -14.07 16.73
N ASN A 495 18.31 -15.32 16.30
CA ASN A 495 19.24 -16.28 16.91
C ASN A 495 18.95 -16.68 18.38
N SER A 496 17.76 -16.39 18.91
CA SER A 496 17.36 -16.81 20.26
C SER A 496 15.86 -17.15 20.36
N SER A 497 15.52 -18.43 20.28
CA SER A 497 14.16 -18.96 20.44
C SER A 497 13.55 -18.76 21.85
N SER A 498 14.30 -18.20 22.80
CA SER A 498 13.86 -18.00 24.19
C SER A 498 13.55 -16.55 24.57
N ILE A 499 13.81 -15.57 23.69
CA ILE A 499 13.63 -14.15 24.00
C ILE A 499 12.45 -13.60 23.19
N ASP A 500 11.37 -13.26 23.88
CA ASP A 500 10.21 -12.57 23.32
C ASP A 500 10.48 -11.06 23.27
N ALA A 501 11.18 -10.62 22.23
CA ALA A 501 11.45 -9.22 21.96
C ALA A 501 11.64 -9.01 20.45
N GLY A 502 11.15 -7.87 19.95
CA GLY A 502 11.43 -7.39 18.60
C GLY A 502 12.48 -6.29 18.60
N SER A 503 12.84 -5.89 17.39
CA SER A 503 13.78 -4.81 17.08
C SER A 503 13.01 -3.60 16.56
N LEU A 504 13.57 -2.41 16.75
CA LEU A 504 13.02 -1.17 16.23
C LEU A 504 13.85 -0.68 15.05
N ARG A 505 13.20 -0.19 13.98
CA ARG A 505 13.93 0.44 12.89
C ARG A 505 14.57 1.77 13.31
N TYR A 506 13.99 2.46 14.29
CA TYR A 506 14.49 3.72 14.83
C TYR A 506 14.41 3.71 16.35
N PRO A 507 15.34 4.38 17.07
CA PRO A 507 15.29 4.42 18.52
C PRO A 507 13.97 4.99 19.05
N MET A 508 13.45 4.39 20.13
CA MET A 508 12.34 4.93 20.93
C MET A 508 12.79 5.31 22.35
N THR A 509 14.01 5.82 22.45
CA THR A 509 14.64 6.27 23.69
C THR A 509 14.48 7.77 23.87
N GLY A 510 14.85 8.32 25.04
CA GLY A 510 14.81 9.78 25.27
C GLY A 510 15.56 10.62 24.22
N TRP A 511 16.52 10.04 23.50
CA TRP A 511 17.19 10.70 22.36
C TRP A 511 16.26 10.94 21.17
N ALA A 512 15.33 10.03 20.90
CA ALA A 512 14.36 10.15 19.81
C ALA A 512 13.37 11.30 19.97
N PHE A 513 13.27 11.84 21.19
CA PHE A 513 12.36 12.90 21.56
C PHE A 513 13.09 14.22 21.85
N ARG A 514 14.38 14.33 21.49
CA ARG A 514 15.14 15.58 21.69
C ARG A 514 16.07 15.90 20.51
N LYS A 515 16.20 17.19 20.19
CA LYS A 515 17.07 17.71 19.13
C LYS A 515 18.01 18.78 19.67
N LYS A 516 19.33 18.55 19.55
CA LYS A 516 20.37 19.56 19.85
C LYS A 516 20.61 20.42 18.63
N MET A 517 20.64 21.73 18.81
CA MET A 517 20.84 22.76 17.78
C MET A 517 21.70 23.89 18.34
N GLN A 518 22.16 24.78 17.46
CA GLN A 518 22.73 26.07 17.84
C GLN A 518 21.75 27.19 17.49
N LYS A 519 21.56 28.14 18.39
CA LYS A 519 20.79 29.37 18.11
C LYS A 519 21.74 30.54 17.98
N LEU A 520 21.68 31.21 16.83
CA LEU A 520 22.49 32.37 16.48
C LEU A 520 21.66 33.64 16.58
N TYR A 521 22.05 34.54 17.47
CA TYR A 521 21.50 35.89 17.55
C TYR A 521 22.39 36.84 16.75
N LEU A 522 21.79 37.54 15.78
CA LEU A 522 22.47 38.51 14.94
C LEU A 522 22.11 39.93 15.39
N PHE A 523 23.13 40.72 15.75
CA PHE A 523 22.97 42.05 16.30
C PHE A 523 24.02 43.01 15.72
N ASP A 524 23.62 43.98 14.89
CA ASP A 524 24.51 45.02 14.33
C ASP A 524 25.89 44.52 13.85
N GLY A 525 25.93 43.36 13.21
CA GLY A 525 27.17 42.74 12.69
C GLY A 525 27.90 41.80 13.66
N GLN A 526 27.39 41.60 14.88
CA GLN A 526 27.85 40.61 15.84
C GLN A 526 26.98 39.34 15.80
N ILE A 527 27.61 38.19 16.09
CA ILE A 527 26.97 36.86 16.13
C ILE A 527 27.16 36.30 17.54
N PHE A 528 26.07 35.99 18.23
CA PHE A 528 26.08 35.27 19.50
C PHE A 528 25.56 33.86 19.32
N ARG A 529 26.26 32.87 19.88
CA ARG A 529 25.90 31.45 19.77
C ARG A 529 25.41 30.95 21.13
N ASN A 530 24.26 30.29 21.14
CA ASN A 530 23.74 29.57 22.28
C ASN A 530 23.50 28.11 21.90
N ASP A 531 23.76 27.19 22.83
CA ASP A 531 23.31 25.81 22.66
C ASP A 531 21.80 25.75 22.93
N TYR A 532 21.08 25.05 22.08
CA TYR A 532 19.63 24.99 22.08
C TYR A 532 19.19 23.54 21.99
N THR A 533 18.45 23.04 22.98
CA THR A 533 17.93 21.66 22.98
C THR A 533 16.42 21.67 23.00
N LEU A 534 15.81 21.18 21.93
CA LEU A 534 14.37 21.00 21.80
C LEU A 534 13.97 19.61 22.30
N TYR A 535 12.93 19.53 23.12
CA TYR A 535 12.29 18.30 23.61
C TYR A 535 10.86 18.25 23.07
N LEU A 536 10.47 17.12 22.48
CA LEU A 536 9.21 16.94 21.75
C LEU A 536 8.45 15.71 22.23
N GLY A 537 7.12 15.71 22.04
CA GLY A 537 6.26 14.60 22.45
C GLY A 537 6.28 13.41 21.47
N GLN A 538 6.86 13.64 20.29
CA GLN A 538 6.90 12.75 19.14
C GLN A 538 8.34 12.44 18.73
N ASN A 539 8.53 11.28 18.10
CA ASN A 539 9.82 10.86 17.57
C ASN A 539 10.22 11.78 16.42
N ILE A 540 11.42 12.37 16.49
CA ILE A 540 11.89 13.35 15.51
C ILE A 540 12.56 12.71 14.29
N PHE A 541 12.90 11.42 14.37
CA PHE A 541 13.65 10.72 13.33
C PHE A 541 12.74 10.07 12.29
N THR A 542 11.52 9.69 12.69
CA THR A 542 10.66 8.84 11.86
C THR A 542 9.20 8.89 12.29
N ASN A 543 8.32 8.49 11.36
CA ASN A 543 6.95 8.08 11.65
C ASN A 543 6.79 6.54 11.75
N ASP A 544 7.84 5.77 11.41
CA ASP A 544 7.89 4.31 11.55
C ASP A 544 8.20 3.93 13.00
N ASN A 545 7.13 3.72 13.77
CA ASN A 545 7.20 3.33 15.17
C ASN A 545 6.95 1.82 15.36
N ASP A 546 6.98 1.01 14.30
CA ASP A 546 6.63 -0.41 14.43
C ASP A 546 7.73 -1.23 15.12
N VAL A 547 7.30 -2.31 15.79
CA VAL A 547 8.19 -3.36 16.33
C VAL A 547 8.28 -4.50 15.33
N TYR A 548 9.50 -4.95 15.06
CA TYR A 548 9.80 -5.96 14.05
C TYR A 548 10.39 -7.22 14.70
N TYR A 549 9.83 -8.38 14.42
CA TYR A 549 10.28 -9.68 14.91
C TYR A 549 10.97 -10.45 13.79
N ASP A 550 12.12 -11.04 14.13
CA ASP A 550 12.99 -11.72 13.16
C ASP A 550 12.58 -13.18 12.96
N ASP A 551 11.98 -13.79 13.98
CA ASP A 551 11.53 -15.18 13.97
C ASP A 551 10.13 -15.25 14.61
N VAL A 552 9.17 -15.78 13.85
CA VAL A 552 7.79 -15.96 14.29
C VAL A 552 7.37 -17.40 14.08
N GLU A 553 6.95 -18.04 15.16
CA GLU A 553 6.40 -19.39 15.15
C GLU A 553 4.87 -19.32 15.16
N GLU A 554 4.23 -19.97 14.20
CA GLU A 554 2.78 -20.15 14.13
C GLU A 554 2.43 -21.61 14.39
N TYR A 555 1.57 -21.86 15.37
CA TYR A 555 1.05 -23.18 15.70
C TYR A 555 -0.42 -23.28 15.31
N CYS A 556 -0.76 -24.19 14.41
CA CYS A 556 -2.13 -24.52 14.03
C CYS A 556 -2.38 -26.01 14.32
N GLY A 557 -3.02 -26.31 15.46
CA GLY A 557 -3.07 -27.68 15.97
C GLY A 557 -1.66 -28.22 16.25
N ASP A 558 -1.32 -29.35 15.63
CA ASP A 558 0.02 -29.97 15.72
C ASP A 558 1.02 -29.45 14.66
N VAL A 559 0.58 -28.53 13.79
CA VAL A 559 1.43 -27.97 12.72
C VAL A 559 2.14 -26.72 13.21
N LEU A 560 3.47 -26.69 13.05
CA LEU A 560 4.32 -25.52 13.30
C LEU A 560 4.85 -24.96 11.98
N THR A 561 4.54 -23.69 11.70
CA THR A 561 5.13 -22.91 10.62
C THR A 561 6.11 -21.89 11.21
N LYS A 562 7.31 -21.74 10.62
CA LYS A 562 8.29 -20.73 11.03
C LYS A 562 8.46 -19.67 9.96
N HIS A 563 8.38 -18.42 10.35
CA HIS A 563 8.59 -17.27 9.48
C HIS A 563 9.85 -16.54 9.95
N VAL A 564 10.90 -16.58 9.12
CA VAL A 564 12.21 -15.99 9.46
C VAL A 564 12.49 -14.82 8.53
N TYR A 565 12.81 -13.66 9.12
CA TYR A 565 13.06 -12.39 8.46
C TYR A 565 14.51 -11.96 8.72
N PRO A 566 15.51 -12.54 8.04
CA PRO A 566 16.93 -12.31 8.34
C PRO A 566 17.37 -10.86 8.12
N TYR A 567 16.64 -10.07 7.33
CA TYR A 567 16.92 -8.66 7.06
C TYR A 567 16.40 -7.71 8.16
N ALA A 568 15.51 -8.18 9.06
CA ALA A 568 15.09 -7.41 10.22
C ALA A 568 16.19 -7.31 11.30
N ALA A 569 17.26 -8.12 11.20
CA ALA A 569 18.47 -7.98 12.01
C ALA A 569 19.27 -6.68 11.76
N ASN A 570 18.97 -5.92 10.70
CA ASN A 570 19.48 -4.56 10.48
C ASN A 570 18.73 -3.48 11.29
N HIS A 571 17.67 -3.88 12.01
CA HIS A 571 16.98 -3.03 12.97
C HIS A 571 17.77 -2.96 14.29
N PHE A 572 17.64 -1.86 15.01
CA PHE A 572 18.45 -1.59 16.18
C PHE A 572 18.20 -2.64 17.28
N SER A 573 19.21 -3.47 17.56
CA SER A 573 19.31 -4.14 18.85
C SER A 573 19.75 -3.10 19.89
N TRP A 574 19.18 -3.21 21.09
CA TRP A 574 19.38 -2.24 22.18
C TRP A 574 20.86 -1.90 22.46
N GLU A 575 21.77 -2.85 22.25
CA GLU A 575 23.21 -2.73 22.48
C GLU A 575 23.87 -1.50 21.80
N TYR A 576 23.28 -0.97 20.72
CA TYR A 576 23.83 0.16 19.95
C TYR A 576 23.29 1.54 20.34
N LEU A 577 22.23 1.62 21.15
CA LEU A 577 21.53 2.87 21.46
C LEU A 577 22.17 3.68 22.59
N GLN A 578 23.15 3.14 23.32
CA GLN A 578 23.68 3.75 24.53
C GLN A 578 24.67 4.92 24.31
N ASN A 579 25.19 5.14 23.10
CA ASN A 579 26.24 6.13 22.85
C ASN A 579 25.77 7.22 21.88
N GLU A 580 25.82 8.49 22.31
CA GLU A 580 25.52 9.66 21.46
C GLU A 580 26.33 9.63 20.15
N ASN A 581 27.57 9.11 20.17
CA ASN A 581 28.40 8.99 18.98
C ASN A 581 27.98 7.86 18.03
N ASN A 582 27.34 6.78 18.52
CA ASN A 582 26.88 5.67 17.68
C ASN A 582 25.51 5.93 17.04
N ALA A 583 24.62 6.63 17.77
CA ALA A 583 23.34 7.09 17.24
C ALA A 583 23.54 8.09 16.08
N LEU A 584 24.49 9.02 16.22
CA LEU A 584 24.92 9.95 15.16
C LEU A 584 25.64 9.25 13.99
N TYR A 585 26.28 8.10 14.22
CA TYR A 585 26.95 7.34 13.16
C TYR A 585 25.93 6.55 12.30
N TYR A 586 24.87 6.01 12.89
CA TYR A 586 23.86 5.25 12.15
C TYR A 586 22.79 6.10 11.48
N SER A 587 22.56 7.29 12.02
CA SER A 587 21.83 8.36 11.34
C SER A 587 22.43 8.59 9.92
N SER A 588 23.74 8.35 9.74
CA SER A 588 24.38 8.38 8.42
C SER A 588 24.23 7.16 7.52
N ALA A 589 23.81 6.03 8.07
CA ALA A 589 23.71 4.75 7.36
C ALA A 589 22.26 4.37 6.99
N VAL A 590 21.30 4.62 7.88
CA VAL A 590 19.85 4.33 7.66
C VAL A 590 19.25 5.28 6.63
N ASN A 591 19.84 6.46 6.58
CA ASN A 591 19.45 7.59 5.75
C ASN A 591 20.29 7.54 4.44
N GLN A 592 20.49 6.34 3.89
CA GLN A 592 21.08 6.10 2.57
C GLN A 592 20.09 5.48 1.59
N GLY A 593 18.83 5.27 1.96
CA GLY A 593 17.76 4.80 1.07
C GLY A 593 17.93 3.41 0.43
N ASP A 594 19.15 2.84 0.37
CA ASP A 594 19.50 1.82 -0.61
C ASP A 594 20.46 0.70 -0.12
N ASN A 595 20.79 0.58 1.17
CA ASN A 595 21.66 -0.54 1.65
C ASN A 595 20.90 -1.77 2.16
N ILE A 596 19.72 -2.08 1.62
CA ILE A 596 19.05 -3.38 1.82
C ILE A 596 19.44 -4.41 0.73
N THR A 597 20.32 -4.05 -0.21
CA THR A 597 20.56 -4.85 -1.43
C THR A 597 22.01 -5.32 -1.66
N GLY A 598 22.91 -5.25 -0.66
CA GLY A 598 24.30 -5.73 -0.78
C GLY A 598 24.67 -6.84 0.20
N TYR A 599 25.10 -8.01 -0.30
CA TYR A 599 25.63 -9.14 0.47
C TYR A 599 26.92 -8.80 1.24
N GLY A 600 27.14 -9.55 2.33
CA GLY A 600 28.17 -9.31 3.36
C GLY A 600 29.61 -9.70 3.03
N THR A 601 30.51 -9.31 3.92
CA THR A 601 31.44 -10.18 4.69
C THR A 601 32.12 -9.26 5.73
N HIS A 602 32.18 -9.61 7.01
CA HIS A 602 33.39 -10.25 7.52
C HIS A 602 33.13 -11.11 8.76
N HIS A 603 33.79 -12.26 8.70
CA HIS A 603 33.89 -13.33 9.66
C HIS A 603 34.31 -12.88 11.07
N PHE A 604 33.67 -13.46 12.08
CA PHE A 604 34.32 -13.72 13.36
C PHE A 604 35.49 -14.69 13.12
N GLY A 605 36.71 -14.27 13.43
CA GLY A 605 37.87 -15.14 13.29
C GLY A 605 39.21 -14.51 13.63
N ASN A 606 39.57 -14.62 14.91
CA ASN A 606 40.93 -14.71 15.45
C ASN A 606 41.81 -13.47 15.62
N GLN A 607 42.56 -13.55 16.72
CA GLN A 607 43.47 -12.57 17.27
C GLN A 607 44.72 -12.32 16.40
N ASN A 608 45.28 -11.12 16.55
CA ASN A 608 46.63 -10.69 16.17
C ASN A 608 46.99 -10.74 14.67
N ALA A 609 46.82 -9.61 13.98
CA ALA A 609 47.73 -9.22 12.88
C ALA A 609 47.66 -7.72 12.63
N ASN A 610 48.84 -7.14 12.39
CA ASN A 610 49.10 -5.72 12.33
C ASN A 610 48.38 -4.99 11.19
N SER A 611 48.06 -3.72 11.46
CA SER A 611 47.53 -2.74 10.53
C SER A 611 48.42 -2.57 9.29
N GLU A 612 47.93 -3.01 8.14
CA GLU A 612 48.32 -2.41 6.87
C GLU A 612 47.20 -1.51 6.37
N ARG A 613 47.57 -0.24 6.25
CA ARG A 613 46.75 0.90 5.91
C ARG A 613 46.47 0.84 4.41
N LEU A 614 45.31 0.32 4.05
CA LEU A 614 44.74 0.50 2.71
C LEU A 614 44.30 1.97 2.62
N ASP A 615 45.09 2.77 1.89
CA ASP A 615 44.72 4.12 1.47
C ASP A 615 43.48 4.04 0.56
N SER A 616 42.31 4.05 1.20
CA SER A 616 41.03 4.26 0.55
C SER A 616 41.01 5.66 -0.05
N HIS A 617 40.87 5.76 -1.36
CA HIS A 617 40.25 6.93 -1.98
C HIS A 617 38.83 7.02 -1.43
N SER A 618 38.67 7.73 -0.31
CA SER A 618 37.41 7.85 0.40
C SER A 618 36.44 8.70 -0.42
N SER A 619 35.63 8.07 -1.25
CA SER A 619 34.29 8.58 -1.57
C SER A 619 33.50 8.59 -0.27
N LYS A 620 33.66 9.68 0.48
CA LYS A 620 33.08 9.89 1.79
C LYS A 620 31.57 10.18 1.58
N MET A 621 30.77 9.12 1.64
CA MET A 621 29.32 9.16 1.51
C MET A 621 28.71 9.97 2.66
N VAL A 622 27.61 10.63 2.34
CA VAL A 622 26.93 11.58 3.20
C VAL A 622 25.59 11.01 3.62
N SER A 623 25.43 10.89 4.93
CA SER A 623 24.19 10.77 5.68
C SER A 623 23.01 11.65 5.19
N LEU A 624 21.80 11.12 4.96
CA LEU A 624 20.57 11.96 4.93
C LEU A 624 20.30 12.65 6.31
N ASP A 625 20.89 12.22 7.43
CA ASP A 625 20.83 12.96 8.72
C ASP A 625 21.79 14.17 8.78
N ASP A 626 22.67 14.34 7.79
CA ASP A 626 23.42 15.59 7.69
C ASP A 626 22.52 16.76 7.22
N LEU A 627 21.31 16.49 6.70
CA LEU A 627 20.34 17.48 6.19
C LEU A 627 19.42 18.09 7.26
N GLU A 628 19.70 17.92 8.55
CA GLU A 628 18.89 18.56 9.59
C GLU A 628 19.20 20.04 9.79
N ARG A 629 18.17 20.83 10.14
CA ARG A 629 18.36 22.21 10.63
C ARG A 629 19.12 22.20 11.97
N LYS A 630 20.45 22.32 11.91
CA LYS A 630 21.34 22.38 13.09
C LYS A 630 21.47 23.79 13.67
N VAL A 631 20.93 24.80 12.99
CA VAL A 631 21.07 26.21 13.36
C VAL A 631 19.75 26.97 13.23
N ILE A 632 19.38 27.72 14.27
CA ILE A 632 18.29 28.71 14.25
C ILE A 632 18.91 30.11 14.22
N ILE A 633 18.39 31.02 13.40
CA ILE A 633 18.91 32.39 13.28
C ILE A 633 17.82 33.37 13.68
N GLN A 634 18.09 34.22 14.67
CA GLN A 634 17.21 35.32 15.09
C GLN A 634 17.91 36.66 14.81
N ASN A 635 17.26 37.53 14.02
CA ASN A 635 17.83 38.81 13.61
C ASN A 635 17.12 40.00 14.29
N TYR A 636 17.89 40.90 14.89
CA TYR A 636 17.38 42.11 15.56
C TYR A 636 17.93 43.43 14.96
N GLY A 637 18.70 43.38 13.86
CA GLY A 637 19.34 44.58 13.26
C GLY A 637 18.75 45.03 11.91
N GLY A 638 18.72 46.34 11.65
CA GLY A 638 18.16 46.97 10.44
C GLY A 638 19.20 47.56 9.47
N GLY A 639 20.04 46.74 8.84
CA GLY A 639 21.06 47.19 7.88
C GLY A 639 21.23 46.27 6.67
N THR A 640 21.37 46.86 5.48
CA THR A 640 21.11 46.30 4.13
C THR A 640 22.20 45.44 3.48
N ASN A 641 23.27 45.01 4.17
CA ASN A 641 24.27 44.12 3.55
C ASN A 641 24.20 42.69 4.10
N MET A 642 23.27 41.91 3.54
CA MET A 642 23.02 40.51 3.89
C MET A 642 24.14 39.56 3.41
N GLU A 643 24.75 39.81 2.24
CA GLU A 643 25.72 38.89 1.61
C GLU A 643 27.03 38.67 2.41
N GLU A 644 27.65 39.74 2.93
CA GLU A 644 28.89 39.61 3.72
C GLU A 644 28.66 38.96 5.09
N ARG A 645 27.47 39.15 5.67
CA ARG A 645 27.08 38.58 6.97
C ARG A 645 26.81 37.08 6.89
N TYR A 646 26.31 36.58 5.75
CA TYR A 646 26.16 35.15 5.52
C TYR A 646 27.50 34.46 5.29
N ARG A 647 28.51 35.12 4.68
CA ARG A 647 29.86 34.54 4.44
C ARG A 647 30.57 34.12 5.73
N SER A 648 30.22 34.67 6.89
CA SER A 648 30.87 34.37 8.17
C SER A 648 30.30 33.13 8.89
N SER A 649 29.17 32.58 8.43
CA SER A 649 28.58 31.33 8.96
C SER A 649 28.94 30.08 8.12
N TYR A 650 29.85 30.22 7.16
CA TYR A 650 30.19 29.22 6.11
C TYR A 650 31.00 28.00 6.54
N GLU A 651 31.50 27.91 7.77
CA GLU A 651 32.33 26.74 8.18
C GLU A 651 31.52 25.44 8.33
N ILE A 652 30.20 25.49 8.21
CA ILE A 652 29.32 24.32 8.35
C ILE A 652 28.76 23.95 6.97
N LYS A 653 29.59 23.34 6.11
CA LYS A 653 29.13 22.48 5.00
C LYS A 653 30.30 21.86 4.25
N THR A 654 30.48 20.56 4.40
CA THR A 654 30.87 19.72 3.26
C THR A 654 30.33 18.36 3.57
N TYR A 655 29.22 18.02 2.93
CA TYR A 655 28.78 16.67 2.64
C TYR A 655 27.35 16.82 2.13
N PHE A 656 27.14 16.75 0.81
CA PHE A 656 25.90 16.28 0.15
C PHE A 656 26.28 16.00 -1.31
N LEU A 657 26.07 14.78 -1.80
CA LEU A 657 25.52 14.48 -3.15
C LEU A 657 25.78 13.02 -3.58
N ASN A 658 24.79 12.56 -4.35
CA ASN A 658 24.71 11.40 -5.26
C ASN A 658 24.23 10.06 -4.68
N LEU A 659 23.01 9.69 -5.05
CA LEU A 659 22.52 8.31 -5.07
C LEU A 659 21.82 8.03 -6.40
N THR A 660 22.35 7.08 -7.16
CA THR A 660 21.55 6.24 -8.08
C THR A 660 22.25 4.89 -8.23
N SER A 661 21.59 3.80 -7.83
CA SER A 661 21.56 2.55 -8.61
C SER A 661 20.59 1.54 -7.98
N PRO A 662 19.57 1.04 -8.72
CA PRO A 662 18.79 -0.10 -8.26
C PRO A 662 19.43 -1.40 -8.78
N ARG A 663 19.35 -2.46 -7.98
CA ARG A 663 19.13 -3.86 -8.40
C ARG A 663 19.28 -4.79 -7.20
N VAL A 664 18.19 -5.42 -6.76
CA VAL A 664 18.25 -6.78 -6.19
C VAL A 664 17.01 -7.55 -6.59
N SER A 665 17.25 -8.75 -7.11
CA SER A 665 16.23 -9.76 -7.32
C SER A 665 15.78 -10.33 -5.96
N TYR A 666 14.48 -10.28 -5.69
CA TYR A 666 13.88 -10.92 -4.54
C TYR A 666 13.61 -12.40 -4.83
N SER A 667 13.84 -13.25 -3.82
CA SER A 667 13.35 -14.62 -3.77
C SER A 667 12.48 -14.80 -2.53
N LEU A 668 11.17 -14.99 -2.72
CA LEU A 668 10.27 -15.41 -1.64
C LEU A 668 10.36 -16.93 -1.50
N GLN A 669 10.75 -17.42 -0.32
CA GLN A 669 10.76 -18.83 0.03
C GLN A 669 9.59 -19.12 0.98
N ILE A 670 8.75 -20.09 0.63
CA ILE A 670 7.69 -20.61 1.49
C ILE A 670 8.06 -22.05 1.85
N ASP A 671 8.28 -22.30 3.13
CA ASP A 671 8.51 -23.64 3.68
C ASP A 671 7.21 -24.12 4.33
N SER A 672 6.55 -25.13 3.76
CA SER A 672 5.40 -25.80 4.39
C SER A 672 5.83 -27.13 5.00
N LEU A 673 5.59 -27.32 6.30
CA LEU A 673 5.96 -28.55 7.03
C LEU A 673 4.71 -29.27 7.55
N PRO A 674 4.32 -30.41 6.96
CA PRO A 674 3.46 -31.39 7.62
C PRO A 674 4.33 -32.50 8.26
N GLY A 675 4.25 -32.62 9.59
CA GLY A 675 4.52 -33.90 10.28
C GLY A 675 5.92 -34.52 10.15
N GLY A 676 6.98 -33.72 10.01
CA GLY A 676 8.36 -34.22 10.09
C GLY A 676 8.82 -35.07 8.90
N LYS A 677 8.22 -34.91 7.71
CA LYS A 677 8.76 -35.48 6.46
C LYS A 677 8.85 -34.42 5.35
N GLN A 678 10.03 -34.42 4.71
CA GLN A 678 10.56 -33.64 3.57
C GLN A 678 9.81 -32.37 3.08
N GLN A 679 10.63 -31.31 2.96
CA GLN A 679 10.32 -29.92 2.64
C GLN A 679 9.84 -29.73 1.19
N GLU A 680 8.69 -29.06 0.99
CA GLU A 680 8.32 -28.44 -0.28
C GLU A 680 8.80 -26.98 -0.26
N GLN A 681 9.53 -26.54 -1.29
CA GLN A 681 10.10 -25.19 -1.38
C GLN A 681 9.67 -24.55 -2.70
N THR A 682 9.03 -23.38 -2.67
CA THR A 682 8.77 -22.57 -3.88
C THR A 682 9.53 -21.26 -3.83
N SER A 683 10.24 -20.91 -4.90
CA SER A 683 10.95 -19.63 -5.07
C SER A 683 10.50 -18.92 -6.35
N TYR A 684 10.19 -17.63 -6.23
CA TYR A 684 9.91 -16.73 -7.35
C TYR A 684 11.13 -15.84 -7.61
N VAL A 685 11.51 -15.66 -8.87
CA VAL A 685 12.67 -14.85 -9.27
C VAL A 685 12.22 -13.79 -10.27
N TYR A 686 12.42 -12.53 -9.90
CA TYR A 686 12.10 -11.36 -10.73
C TYR A 686 13.40 -10.75 -11.31
N GLY A 687 13.39 -10.33 -12.59
CA GLY A 687 14.54 -9.66 -13.22
C GLY A 687 14.55 -9.65 -14.75
N ASN A 688 15.64 -9.14 -15.34
CA ASN A 688 15.89 -9.15 -16.79
C ASN A 688 16.83 -10.30 -17.19
N ASN A 689 16.68 -10.81 -18.42
CA ASN A 689 17.74 -11.57 -19.07
C ASN A 689 18.92 -10.61 -19.35
N THR A 690 20.12 -10.92 -18.86
CA THR A 690 21.31 -10.03 -18.79
C THR A 690 21.85 -9.51 -20.13
N THR A 691 21.16 -9.76 -21.25
CA THR A 691 21.68 -9.62 -22.61
C THR A 691 21.13 -8.41 -23.38
N SER A 692 19.99 -7.80 -22.98
CA SER A 692 19.33 -6.73 -23.78
C SER A 692 19.47 -5.30 -23.24
N GLY A 693 20.02 -5.10 -22.05
CA GLY A 693 20.16 -3.75 -21.46
C GLY A 693 18.85 -3.03 -21.11
N GLN A 694 17.68 -3.63 -21.36
CA GLN A 694 16.38 -3.08 -20.95
C GLN A 694 16.02 -3.47 -19.50
N LYS A 695 15.18 -2.62 -18.87
CA LYS A 695 15.03 -2.45 -17.41
C LYS A 695 13.64 -2.87 -16.90
N TYR A 696 13.15 -4.07 -17.23
CA TYR A 696 11.83 -4.54 -16.79
C TYR A 696 11.97 -5.65 -15.73
N ASN A 697 11.50 -5.45 -14.49
CA ASN A 697 11.59 -6.49 -13.46
C ASN A 697 10.35 -7.39 -13.43
N GLN A 698 10.21 -8.23 -14.45
CA GLN A 698 9.11 -9.18 -14.55
C GLN A 698 9.42 -10.50 -13.83
N LEU A 699 8.38 -11.28 -13.52
CA LEU A 699 8.54 -12.64 -13.02
C LEU A 699 9.24 -13.50 -14.08
N TYR A 700 10.53 -13.70 -13.92
CA TYR A 700 11.33 -14.41 -14.90
C TYR A 700 11.30 -15.92 -14.68
N LYS A 701 11.24 -16.37 -13.42
CA LYS A 701 11.39 -17.79 -13.09
C LYS A 701 10.67 -18.19 -11.80
N ILE A 702 10.01 -19.34 -11.82
CA ILE A 702 9.45 -20.03 -10.66
C ILE A 702 10.21 -21.35 -10.49
N ILE A 703 10.63 -21.68 -9.27
CA ILE A 703 11.22 -22.98 -8.92
C ILE A 703 10.38 -23.59 -7.81
N ARG A 704 10.03 -24.87 -7.96
CA ARG A 704 9.33 -25.66 -6.94
C ARG A 704 10.11 -26.96 -6.70
N THR A 705 10.54 -27.20 -5.48
CA THR A 705 11.15 -28.47 -5.05
C THR A 705 10.09 -29.28 -4.34
N ALA A 706 9.72 -30.43 -4.90
CA ALA A 706 8.76 -31.34 -4.29
C ALA A 706 9.39 -32.10 -3.11
N PRO A 707 8.59 -32.66 -2.18
CA PRO A 707 9.09 -33.43 -1.05
C PRO A 707 10.05 -34.56 -1.43
N GLY A 708 9.88 -35.17 -2.60
CA GLY A 708 10.78 -36.21 -3.13
C GLY A 708 12.13 -35.73 -3.65
N GLY A 709 12.44 -34.43 -3.59
CA GLY A 709 13.68 -33.81 -4.11
C GLY A 709 13.62 -33.42 -5.59
N ASP A 710 12.57 -33.81 -6.31
CA ASP A 710 12.35 -33.38 -7.70
C ASP A 710 12.12 -31.86 -7.77
N THR A 711 12.83 -31.18 -8.68
CA THR A 711 12.65 -29.75 -8.93
C THR A 711 11.84 -29.53 -10.21
N TYR A 712 10.88 -28.61 -10.14
CA TYR A 712 10.08 -28.11 -11.26
C TYR A 712 10.42 -26.64 -11.44
N LYS A 713 10.83 -26.25 -12.64
CA LYS A 713 11.18 -24.86 -12.94
C LYS A 713 10.37 -24.37 -14.13
N THR A 714 9.80 -23.18 -14.02
CA THR A 714 9.13 -22.48 -15.13
C THR A 714 9.86 -21.18 -15.39
N GLU A 715 10.28 -20.94 -16.63
CA GLU A 715 10.91 -19.69 -17.07
C GLU A 715 10.02 -18.97 -18.08
N TYR A 716 9.95 -17.65 -18.00
CA TYR A 716 9.14 -16.81 -18.86
C TYR A 716 10.02 -15.91 -19.75
N SER A 717 9.53 -15.62 -20.95
CA SER A 717 10.02 -14.52 -21.78
C SER A 717 8.87 -13.58 -22.12
N TYR A 718 9.20 -12.32 -22.34
CA TYR A 718 8.27 -11.21 -22.51
C TYR A 718 8.54 -10.45 -23.81
N PRO A 719 7.69 -9.47 -24.18
CA PRO A 719 7.81 -8.78 -25.47
C PRO A 719 9.16 -8.07 -25.64
N PHE A 720 9.70 -7.48 -24.57
CA PHE A 720 11.02 -6.83 -24.60
C PHE A 720 12.20 -7.79 -24.78
N ASP A 721 12.00 -9.10 -24.66
CA ASP A 721 13.01 -10.12 -25.01
C ASP A 721 13.07 -10.40 -26.52
N LYS A 722 12.17 -9.80 -27.31
CA LYS A 722 12.04 -9.99 -28.76
C LYS A 722 12.14 -8.64 -29.48
N ALA A 723 13.10 -8.50 -30.39
CA ALA A 723 13.31 -7.28 -31.16
C ALA A 723 12.63 -7.33 -32.54
N GLU A 724 11.35 -7.69 -32.59
CA GLU A 724 10.56 -7.82 -33.83
C GLU A 724 9.10 -7.41 -33.62
N THR A 725 8.40 -7.08 -34.71
CA THR A 725 6.96 -6.80 -34.69
C THR A 725 6.18 -8.09 -34.45
N PRO A 726 5.17 -8.11 -33.56
CA PRO A 726 4.49 -6.96 -32.91
C PRO A 726 4.99 -6.61 -31.51
N TYR A 727 6.07 -7.22 -31.03
CA TYR A 727 6.51 -7.04 -29.65
C TYR A 727 7.00 -5.61 -29.37
N ASP A 728 7.51 -4.91 -30.39
CA ASP A 728 7.79 -3.48 -30.38
C ASP A 728 6.54 -2.61 -30.13
N ILE A 729 5.40 -2.94 -30.74
CA ILE A 729 4.10 -2.28 -30.51
C ILE A 729 3.67 -2.50 -29.05
N MET A 730 3.81 -3.72 -28.53
CA MET A 730 3.49 -4.05 -27.15
C MET A 730 4.36 -3.27 -26.16
N VAL A 731 5.68 -3.22 -26.38
CA VAL A 731 6.62 -2.45 -25.56
C VAL A 731 6.31 -0.95 -25.60
N ALA A 732 6.00 -0.41 -26.78
CA ALA A 732 5.63 1.01 -26.94
C ALA A 732 4.35 1.39 -26.16
N LYS A 733 3.45 0.43 -25.93
CA LYS A 733 2.24 0.59 -25.10
C LYS A 733 2.45 0.24 -23.63
N ASN A 734 3.68 -0.09 -23.22
CA ASN A 734 4.01 -0.64 -21.90
C ASN A 734 3.26 -1.93 -21.54
N ALA A 735 2.79 -2.66 -22.55
CA ALA A 735 2.17 -3.99 -22.44
C ALA A 735 3.25 -5.07 -22.34
N VAL A 736 4.07 -4.98 -21.30
CA VAL A 736 5.32 -5.75 -21.15
C VAL A 736 5.17 -7.03 -20.32
N SER A 737 4.01 -7.26 -19.70
CA SER A 737 3.75 -8.42 -18.83
C SER A 737 2.97 -9.55 -19.50
N PHE A 738 2.75 -9.46 -20.82
CA PHE A 738 2.16 -10.53 -21.62
C PHE A 738 3.25 -11.57 -21.96
N PRO A 739 3.19 -12.81 -21.45
CA PRO A 739 4.22 -13.80 -21.75
C PRO A 739 4.22 -14.15 -23.24
N VAL A 740 5.40 -14.27 -23.83
CA VAL A 740 5.58 -14.69 -25.24
C VAL A 740 6.14 -16.11 -25.35
N GLU A 741 6.83 -16.58 -24.32
CA GLU A 741 7.32 -17.95 -24.21
C GLU A 741 7.33 -18.40 -22.74
N GLU A 742 6.96 -19.67 -22.51
CA GLU A 742 7.06 -20.36 -21.23
C GLU A 742 7.86 -21.65 -21.42
N ARG A 743 8.90 -21.86 -20.60
CA ARG A 743 9.73 -23.09 -20.60
C ARG A 743 9.59 -23.82 -19.28
N ARG A 744 9.18 -25.09 -19.32
CA ARG A 744 8.99 -25.94 -18.14
C ARG A 744 10.07 -27.01 -18.09
N TYR A 745 10.73 -27.10 -16.94
CA TYR A 745 11.81 -28.03 -16.66
C TYR A 745 11.43 -28.95 -15.51
N ARG A 746 11.97 -30.17 -15.54
CA ARG A 746 12.00 -31.09 -14.40
C ARG A 746 13.45 -31.50 -14.17
N ASN A 747 13.98 -31.29 -12.97
CA ASN A 747 15.37 -31.59 -12.62
C ASN A 747 16.36 -30.95 -13.63
N ASP A 748 16.14 -29.67 -13.93
CA ASP A 748 16.84 -28.86 -14.94
C ASP A 748 16.78 -29.36 -16.40
N GLU A 749 16.11 -30.47 -16.68
CA GLU A 749 15.84 -30.95 -18.04
C GLU A 749 14.60 -30.26 -18.61
N LEU A 750 14.73 -29.63 -19.78
CA LEU A 750 13.61 -28.98 -20.46
C LEU A 750 12.61 -30.03 -20.93
N LYS A 751 11.37 -29.97 -20.42
CA LYS A 751 10.30 -30.91 -20.77
C LYS A 751 9.28 -30.33 -21.72
N LYS A 752 9.07 -29.01 -21.69
CA LYS A 752 8.04 -28.37 -22.49
C LYS A 752 8.38 -26.91 -22.77
N THR A 753 8.09 -26.47 -23.98
CA THR A 753 8.05 -25.05 -24.35
C THR A 753 6.68 -24.72 -24.89
N ILE A 754 6.08 -23.64 -24.40
CA ILE A 754 4.84 -23.05 -24.90
C ILE A 754 5.16 -21.66 -25.43
N ARG A 755 4.67 -21.31 -26.62
CA ARG A 755 4.84 -19.99 -27.22
C ARG A 755 3.49 -19.34 -27.45
N TYR A 756 3.39 -18.08 -27.04
CA TYR A 756 2.26 -17.21 -27.29
C TYR A 756 2.66 -16.26 -28.41
N VAL A 757 2.27 -16.60 -29.64
CA VAL A 757 2.68 -15.86 -30.82
C VAL A 757 1.66 -14.75 -31.08
N TYR A 758 2.11 -13.51 -30.98
CA TYR A 758 1.28 -12.34 -31.27
C TYR A 758 1.45 -11.89 -32.73
N ARG A 759 0.48 -11.12 -33.23
CA ARG A 759 0.58 -10.37 -34.50
C ARG A 759 0.17 -8.91 -34.32
N ALA A 760 0.61 -8.05 -35.23
CA ALA A 760 0.03 -6.72 -35.37
C ALA A 760 -1.40 -6.87 -35.88
N ASP A 761 -2.35 -6.15 -35.28
CA ASP A 761 -3.78 -6.30 -35.59
C ASP A 761 -4.50 -4.97 -35.50
N GLU A 762 -4.66 -4.31 -36.66
CA GLU A 762 -5.34 -3.02 -36.80
C GLU A 762 -6.84 -3.09 -36.46
N ASN A 763 -7.44 -4.29 -36.41
CA ASN A 763 -8.84 -4.44 -36.02
C ASN A 763 -9.03 -4.21 -34.51
N THR A 764 -7.97 -4.42 -33.71
CA THR A 764 -7.99 -4.23 -32.26
C THR A 764 -7.54 -2.82 -31.88
N ARG A 765 -8.10 -2.23 -30.82
CA ARG A 765 -7.64 -0.92 -30.32
C ARG A 765 -6.24 -1.00 -29.70
N SER A 766 -5.86 -2.16 -29.17
CA SER A 766 -4.49 -2.43 -28.72
C SER A 766 -3.49 -2.39 -29.87
N GLY A 767 -3.90 -2.71 -31.10
CA GLY A 767 -3.04 -2.76 -32.28
C GLY A 767 -2.26 -4.08 -32.38
N PHE A 768 -2.54 -5.04 -31.49
CA PHE A 768 -1.95 -6.37 -31.48
C PHE A 768 -2.97 -7.39 -30.98
N SER A 769 -2.82 -8.64 -31.41
CA SER A 769 -3.66 -9.74 -30.91
C SER A 769 -2.84 -11.03 -30.83
N LEU A 770 -3.29 -11.97 -29.99
CA LEU A 770 -2.71 -13.31 -29.98
C LEU A 770 -3.07 -13.98 -31.31
N ALA A 771 -2.09 -14.44 -32.06
CA ALA A 771 -2.32 -15.11 -33.34
C ALA A 771 -2.46 -16.63 -33.16
N LYS A 772 -1.62 -17.22 -32.29
CA LYS A 772 -1.64 -18.65 -32.00
C LYS A 772 -0.88 -19.01 -30.74
N ILE A 773 -1.23 -20.17 -30.19
CA ILE A 773 -0.46 -20.85 -29.15
C ILE A 773 0.22 -22.05 -29.79
N MET A 774 1.52 -22.19 -29.55
CA MET A 774 2.31 -23.32 -30.01
C MET A 774 2.89 -24.07 -28.83
N GLU A 775 3.07 -25.37 -28.99
CA GLU A 775 3.74 -26.19 -27.99
C GLU A 775 4.81 -27.07 -28.64
N SER A 776 5.86 -27.38 -27.90
CA SER A 776 6.87 -28.33 -28.38
C SER A 776 6.26 -29.72 -28.63
N SER A 777 6.60 -30.31 -29.77
CA SER A 777 6.05 -31.60 -30.25
C SER A 777 7.03 -32.76 -30.15
N ASN A 778 8.30 -32.50 -29.83
CA ASN A 778 9.35 -33.48 -29.65
C ASN A 778 10.10 -33.27 -28.31
N ASP A 779 10.76 -34.33 -27.82
CA ASP A 779 11.49 -34.29 -26.55
C ASP A 779 12.69 -33.32 -26.59
N ALA A 780 13.26 -33.08 -27.78
CA ALA A 780 14.32 -32.11 -28.00
C ALA A 780 13.85 -30.64 -27.91
N ASN A 781 12.54 -30.38 -27.85
CA ASN A 781 11.93 -29.04 -27.83
C ASN A 781 12.37 -28.14 -29.01
N THR A 782 12.65 -28.74 -30.17
CA THR A 782 13.06 -28.04 -31.40
C THR A 782 11.94 -27.96 -32.43
N GLU A 783 10.95 -28.84 -32.35
CA GLU A 783 9.78 -28.85 -33.21
C GLU A 783 8.56 -28.36 -32.45
N PHE A 784 7.70 -27.62 -33.14
CA PHE A 784 6.51 -27.01 -32.56
C PHE A 784 5.28 -27.34 -33.38
N ARG A 785 4.16 -27.52 -32.70
CA ARG A 785 2.83 -27.64 -33.32
C ARG A 785 1.91 -26.56 -32.79
N ASP A 786 1.05 -26.07 -33.67
CA ASP A 786 -0.01 -25.13 -33.30
C ASP A 786 -1.08 -25.90 -32.49
N THR A 787 -1.37 -25.43 -31.27
CA THR A 787 -2.45 -26.00 -30.44
C THR A 787 -3.76 -25.29 -30.70
N GLU A 788 -3.69 -23.97 -30.89
CA GLU A 788 -4.82 -23.08 -31.18
C GLU A 788 -4.37 -21.94 -32.08
N THR A 789 -5.15 -21.62 -33.11
CA THR A 789 -5.00 -20.39 -33.91
C THR A 789 -6.18 -19.47 -33.69
N TYR A 790 -5.92 -18.18 -33.65
CA TYR A 790 -6.88 -17.13 -33.33
C TYR A 790 -6.98 -16.19 -34.53
N ASP A 791 -7.99 -16.40 -35.36
CA ASP A 791 -7.99 -15.83 -36.72
C ASP A 791 -8.63 -14.44 -36.77
N VAL A 792 -9.65 -14.19 -35.94
CA VAL A 792 -10.48 -12.99 -36.01
C VAL A 792 -10.78 -12.45 -34.62
N TYR A 793 -10.69 -11.13 -34.46
CA TYR A 793 -10.92 -10.42 -33.21
C TYR A 793 -11.96 -9.31 -33.37
N LEU A 794 -12.65 -9.00 -32.27
CA LEU A 794 -13.41 -7.75 -32.10
C LEU A 794 -12.45 -6.60 -31.76
N SER A 795 -12.90 -5.38 -32.02
CA SER A 795 -12.16 -4.15 -31.69
C SER A 795 -11.85 -3.98 -30.20
N CYS A 796 -12.62 -4.63 -29.33
CA CYS A 796 -12.37 -4.71 -27.88
C CYS A 796 -11.39 -5.83 -27.47
N GLY A 797 -10.64 -6.42 -28.40
CA GLY A 797 -9.60 -7.43 -28.11
C GLY A 797 -10.14 -8.84 -27.87
N ARG A 798 -11.44 -9.09 -28.08
CA ARG A 798 -12.06 -10.41 -27.88
C ARG A 798 -11.95 -11.31 -29.10
N PRO A 799 -11.53 -12.59 -28.97
CA PRO A 799 -11.47 -13.50 -30.10
C PRO A 799 -12.88 -13.90 -30.56
N LEU A 800 -13.15 -13.82 -31.85
CA LEU A 800 -14.38 -14.28 -32.48
C LEU A 800 -14.29 -15.71 -32.99
N GLN A 801 -13.09 -16.18 -33.28
CA GLN A 801 -12.84 -17.49 -33.85
C GLN A 801 -11.53 -18.07 -33.36
N VAL A 802 -11.59 -19.34 -32.95
CA VAL A 802 -10.43 -20.16 -32.61
C VAL A 802 -10.48 -21.45 -33.42
N THR A 803 -9.37 -21.83 -34.04
CA THR A 803 -9.21 -23.13 -34.68
C THR A 803 -8.33 -24.00 -33.80
N ARG A 804 -8.87 -25.12 -33.32
CA ARG A 804 -8.15 -26.08 -32.47
C ARG A 804 -7.22 -26.96 -33.30
N GLN A 805 -6.29 -27.63 -32.63
CA GLN A 805 -5.35 -28.58 -33.25
C GLN A 805 -6.01 -29.64 -34.13
N ASP A 806 -7.22 -30.11 -33.78
CA ASP A 806 -7.96 -31.11 -34.54
C ASP A 806 -8.70 -30.55 -35.78
N GLY A 807 -8.54 -29.25 -36.07
CA GLY A 807 -9.22 -28.54 -37.14
C GLY A 807 -10.63 -28.04 -36.78
N THR A 808 -11.09 -28.28 -35.55
CA THR A 808 -12.40 -27.78 -35.10
C THR A 808 -12.36 -26.26 -35.00
N VAL A 809 -13.21 -25.60 -35.79
CA VAL A 809 -13.44 -24.16 -35.71
C VAL A 809 -14.50 -23.89 -34.63
N VAL A 810 -14.18 -23.01 -33.70
CA VAL A 810 -15.04 -22.56 -32.60
C VAL A 810 -15.20 -21.05 -32.68
N CYS A 811 -16.43 -20.60 -32.87
CA CYS A 811 -16.78 -19.19 -32.91
C CYS A 811 -17.48 -18.73 -31.62
N PHE A 812 -17.19 -17.50 -31.23
CA PHE A 812 -17.77 -16.84 -30.05
C PHE A 812 -18.57 -15.62 -30.49
N ILE A 813 -19.83 -15.54 -30.05
CA ILE A 813 -20.64 -14.33 -30.17
C ILE A 813 -20.66 -13.64 -28.82
N TRP A 814 -20.00 -12.48 -28.73
CA TRP A 814 -19.89 -11.70 -27.51
C TRP A 814 -20.97 -10.63 -27.43
N GLY A 815 -21.55 -10.43 -26.25
CA GLY A 815 -22.47 -9.35 -25.92
C GLY A 815 -21.94 -8.49 -24.76
N TYR A 816 -22.72 -7.47 -24.40
CA TYR A 816 -22.46 -6.62 -23.23
C TYR A 816 -21.04 -6.01 -23.23
N GLY A 817 -20.63 -5.40 -24.34
CA GLY A 817 -19.31 -4.79 -24.47
C GLY A 817 -18.14 -5.78 -24.51
N GLY A 818 -18.41 -7.08 -24.65
CA GLY A 818 -17.40 -8.13 -24.68
C GLY A 818 -17.24 -8.85 -23.34
N GLN A 819 -18.19 -8.65 -22.42
CA GLN A 819 -18.14 -9.19 -21.07
C GLN A 819 -18.65 -10.63 -21.02
N TYR A 820 -19.70 -10.94 -21.78
CA TYR A 820 -20.36 -12.24 -21.74
C TYR A 820 -20.45 -12.85 -23.13
N VAL A 821 -20.15 -14.14 -23.23
CA VAL A 821 -20.42 -14.94 -24.43
C VAL A 821 -21.91 -15.24 -24.49
N LEU A 822 -22.59 -14.82 -25.56
CA LEU A 822 -24.00 -15.13 -25.83
C LEU A 822 -24.17 -16.47 -26.53
N ALA A 823 -23.16 -16.88 -27.32
CA ALA A 823 -23.15 -18.17 -28.00
C ALA A 823 -21.75 -18.70 -28.29
N ILE A 824 -21.61 -20.01 -28.23
CA ILE A 824 -20.45 -20.76 -28.75
C ILE A 824 -20.95 -21.64 -29.89
N ILE A 825 -20.29 -21.56 -31.04
CA ILE A 825 -20.69 -22.27 -32.27
C ILE A 825 -19.49 -23.07 -32.77
N GLU A 826 -19.61 -24.39 -32.83
CA GLU A 826 -18.57 -25.26 -33.40
C GLU A 826 -18.92 -25.70 -34.83
N ASN A 827 -17.89 -25.96 -35.64
CA ASN A 827 -17.94 -26.43 -37.04
C ASN A 827 -18.45 -25.42 -38.07
N LEU A 828 -18.56 -24.13 -37.71
CA LEU A 828 -18.79 -23.03 -38.64
C LEU A 828 -17.81 -21.90 -38.34
N ASN A 829 -17.33 -21.24 -39.39
CA ASN A 829 -16.51 -20.04 -39.25
C ASN A 829 -17.36 -18.77 -39.15
N ILE A 830 -16.75 -17.66 -38.73
CA ILE A 830 -17.50 -16.44 -38.43
C ILE A 830 -18.18 -15.83 -39.66
N MET A 831 -17.55 -15.92 -40.84
CA MET A 831 -18.13 -15.41 -42.09
C MET A 831 -19.41 -16.19 -42.46
N GLN A 832 -19.37 -17.52 -42.36
CA GLN A 832 -20.54 -18.37 -42.61
C GLN A 832 -21.69 -18.09 -41.64
N ILE A 833 -21.37 -17.79 -40.38
CA ILE A 833 -22.37 -17.41 -39.38
C ILE A 833 -23.01 -16.08 -39.79
N SER A 834 -22.20 -15.03 -40.02
CA SER A 834 -22.69 -13.72 -40.43
C SER A 834 -23.53 -13.76 -41.71
N GLU A 835 -23.11 -14.50 -42.74
CA GLU A 835 -23.87 -14.67 -43.99
C GLU A 835 -25.23 -15.37 -43.77
N LYS A 836 -25.28 -16.39 -42.91
CA LYS A 836 -26.50 -17.18 -42.69
C LYS A 836 -27.48 -16.53 -41.72
N THR A 837 -27.00 -15.70 -40.79
CA THR A 837 -27.82 -15.12 -39.73
C THR A 837 -28.01 -13.62 -39.85
N GLY A 838 -27.22 -12.93 -40.68
CA GLY A 838 -27.15 -11.46 -40.73
C GLY A 838 -26.59 -10.84 -39.44
N LEU A 839 -25.93 -11.63 -38.59
CA LEU A 839 -25.36 -11.14 -37.34
C LEU A 839 -24.02 -10.49 -37.62
N GLU A 840 -23.89 -9.23 -37.25
CA GLU A 840 -22.64 -8.47 -37.27
C GLU A 840 -22.05 -8.44 -35.85
N PRO A 841 -20.99 -9.20 -35.55
CA PRO A 841 -20.47 -9.35 -34.18
C PRO A 841 -20.11 -8.03 -33.50
N GLU A 842 -19.62 -7.05 -34.26
CA GLU A 842 -19.34 -5.69 -33.78
C GLU A 842 -20.59 -4.93 -33.31
N ASN A 843 -21.73 -5.15 -33.98
CA ASN A 843 -23.00 -4.57 -33.55
C ASN A 843 -23.59 -5.30 -32.34
N VAL A 844 -23.38 -6.62 -32.23
CA VAL A 844 -23.78 -7.40 -31.06
C VAL A 844 -23.00 -6.95 -29.81
N VAL A 845 -21.67 -6.85 -29.91
CA VAL A 845 -20.83 -6.48 -28.76
C VAL A 845 -21.13 -5.06 -28.27
N LYS A 846 -21.44 -4.12 -29.17
CA LYS A 846 -21.86 -2.75 -28.84
C LYS A 846 -23.28 -2.64 -28.29
N GLY A 847 -24.06 -3.73 -28.30
CA GLY A 847 -25.44 -3.75 -27.84
C GLY A 847 -26.46 -3.20 -28.84
N ASN A 848 -26.06 -2.97 -30.10
CA ASN A 848 -26.98 -2.54 -31.16
C ASN A 848 -27.93 -3.67 -31.59
N ILE A 849 -27.56 -4.93 -31.33
CA ILE A 849 -28.38 -6.12 -31.51
C ILE A 849 -28.60 -6.75 -30.13
N SER A 850 -29.85 -6.93 -29.73
CA SER A 850 -30.17 -7.46 -28.39
C SER A 850 -29.81 -8.96 -28.28
N PRO A 851 -29.50 -9.45 -27.07
CA PRO A 851 -29.27 -10.88 -26.84
C PRO A 851 -30.40 -11.78 -27.34
N GLU A 852 -31.65 -11.34 -27.22
CA GLU A 852 -32.83 -12.09 -27.67
C GLU A 852 -32.88 -12.20 -29.20
N ALA A 853 -32.48 -11.15 -29.91
CA ALA A 853 -32.37 -11.16 -31.37
C ALA A 853 -31.26 -12.11 -31.84
N VAL A 854 -30.10 -12.09 -31.15
CA VAL A 854 -28.99 -13.04 -31.40
C VAL A 854 -29.45 -14.48 -31.21
N HIS A 855 -30.11 -14.76 -30.08
CA HIS A 855 -30.61 -16.11 -29.78
C HIS A 855 -31.64 -16.57 -30.79
N SER A 856 -32.55 -15.69 -31.22
CA SER A 856 -33.55 -16.01 -32.25
C SER A 856 -32.90 -16.37 -33.58
N ALA A 857 -31.91 -15.59 -34.03
CA ALA A 857 -31.17 -15.85 -35.26
C ALA A 857 -30.40 -17.19 -35.20
N LEU A 858 -29.74 -17.48 -34.08
CA LEU A 858 -28.97 -18.71 -33.90
C LEU A 858 -29.82 -19.96 -33.68
N LYS A 859 -31.02 -19.83 -33.10
CA LYS A 859 -32.02 -20.91 -33.06
C LYS A 859 -32.48 -21.28 -34.47
N SER A 860 -32.70 -20.29 -35.35
CA SER A 860 -33.01 -20.52 -36.76
C SER A 860 -31.85 -21.22 -37.51
N LEU A 861 -30.61 -20.80 -37.24
CA LEU A 861 -29.41 -21.45 -37.79
C LEU A 861 -29.31 -22.92 -37.37
N ARG A 862 -29.60 -23.24 -36.10
CA ARG A 862 -29.61 -24.63 -35.60
C ARG A 862 -30.58 -25.51 -36.40
N GLY A 863 -31.75 -24.99 -36.76
CA GLY A 863 -32.75 -25.72 -37.55
C GLY A 863 -32.37 -25.93 -39.01
N THR A 864 -31.45 -25.13 -39.56
CA THR A 864 -31.07 -25.13 -40.98
C THR A 864 -29.68 -25.68 -41.26
N CYS A 865 -28.83 -25.85 -40.23
CA CYS A 865 -27.44 -26.29 -40.37
C CYS A 865 -27.09 -27.41 -39.37
N SER A 866 -27.26 -28.67 -39.80
CA SER A 866 -27.06 -29.86 -38.94
C SER A 866 -25.62 -30.09 -38.47
N GLN A 867 -24.63 -29.53 -39.16
CA GLN A 867 -23.21 -29.62 -38.77
C GLN A 867 -22.84 -28.66 -37.62
N ALA A 868 -23.62 -27.60 -37.40
CA ALA A 868 -23.32 -26.57 -36.43
C ALA A 868 -23.72 -27.00 -35.02
N LYS A 869 -22.76 -27.07 -34.09
CA LYS A 869 -23.06 -27.30 -32.67
C LYS A 869 -23.15 -25.95 -31.96
N ILE A 870 -24.37 -25.52 -31.67
CA ILE A 870 -24.63 -24.19 -31.09
C ILE A 870 -24.97 -24.35 -29.61
N THR A 871 -24.22 -23.69 -28.73
CA THR A 871 -24.58 -23.53 -27.32
C THR A 871 -24.94 -22.06 -27.07
N LEU A 872 -26.12 -21.79 -26.51
CA LEU A 872 -26.57 -20.42 -26.21
C LEU A 872 -26.53 -20.17 -24.71
N TYR A 873 -26.21 -18.93 -24.34
CA TYR A 873 -26.10 -18.49 -22.95
C TYR A 873 -26.96 -17.26 -22.73
N ASN A 874 -27.78 -17.30 -21.68
CA ASN A 874 -28.51 -16.16 -21.14
C ASN A 874 -27.82 -15.68 -19.86
N HIS A 875 -27.72 -14.36 -19.71
CA HIS A 875 -27.04 -13.74 -18.58
C HIS A 875 -27.91 -12.66 -17.98
N THR A 876 -27.87 -12.54 -16.66
CA THR A 876 -28.30 -11.33 -15.97
C THR A 876 -27.05 -10.48 -15.74
N PRO A 877 -26.98 -9.25 -16.30
CA PRO A 877 -25.81 -8.39 -16.17
C PRO A 877 -25.40 -8.22 -14.71
N LEU A 878 -24.10 -8.37 -14.44
CA LEU A 878 -23.48 -8.22 -13.12
C LEU A 878 -23.92 -9.27 -12.07
N VAL A 879 -24.64 -10.31 -12.50
CA VAL A 879 -25.00 -11.48 -11.68
C VAL A 879 -24.32 -12.73 -12.24
N GLY A 880 -24.53 -13.04 -13.52
CA GLY A 880 -23.92 -14.20 -14.17
C GLY A 880 -24.86 -14.90 -15.15
N THR A 881 -24.44 -16.08 -15.61
CA THR A 881 -25.21 -16.91 -16.54
C THR A 881 -26.41 -17.53 -15.86
N THR A 882 -27.62 -17.25 -16.33
CA THR A 882 -28.88 -17.74 -15.76
C THR A 882 -29.41 -18.99 -16.47
N GLU A 883 -29.08 -19.15 -17.75
CA GLU A 883 -29.54 -20.30 -18.55
C GLU A 883 -28.51 -20.66 -19.62
N VAL A 884 -28.31 -21.97 -19.81
CA VAL A 884 -27.45 -22.53 -20.86
C VAL A 884 -28.27 -23.50 -21.69
N ASN A 885 -28.33 -23.29 -23.01
CA ASN A 885 -29.02 -24.16 -23.95
C ASN A 885 -28.02 -24.93 -24.81
N HIS A 886 -27.89 -26.22 -24.55
CA HIS A 886 -26.93 -27.10 -25.22
C HIS A 886 -27.33 -27.44 -26.66
N PRO A 887 -26.39 -27.95 -27.49
CA PRO A 887 -26.67 -28.29 -28.89
C PRO A 887 -27.75 -29.35 -29.09
N ASN A 888 -27.88 -30.28 -28.14
CA ASN A 888 -28.88 -31.35 -28.12
C ASN A 888 -30.30 -30.88 -27.72
N GLY A 889 -30.48 -29.60 -27.38
CA GLY A 889 -31.77 -29.04 -26.98
C GLY A 889 -32.08 -29.12 -25.47
N SER A 890 -31.24 -29.76 -24.66
CA SER A 890 -31.39 -29.69 -23.19
C SER A 890 -30.87 -28.37 -22.64
N GLY A 891 -31.49 -27.86 -21.57
CA GLY A 891 -31.06 -26.65 -20.88
C GLY A 891 -30.73 -26.88 -19.41
N ASN A 892 -29.90 -26.00 -18.85
CA ASN A 892 -29.66 -25.88 -17.40
C ASN A 892 -29.93 -24.44 -16.96
N PHE A 893 -30.56 -24.27 -15.78
CA PHE A 893 -30.84 -22.97 -15.16
C PHE A 893 -30.05 -22.79 -13.87
N ASN A 894 -29.45 -21.61 -13.70
CA ASN A 894 -28.60 -21.27 -12.57
C ASN A 894 -29.31 -20.27 -11.65
N VAL A 895 -29.40 -20.61 -10.36
CA VAL A 895 -30.00 -19.75 -9.33
C VAL A 895 -28.89 -19.19 -8.44
N TYR A 896 -28.93 -17.89 -8.18
CA TYR A 896 -27.92 -17.19 -7.37
C TYR A 896 -28.51 -16.63 -6.07
N ASP A 897 -27.70 -16.51 -5.02
CA ASP A 897 -28.08 -15.78 -3.79
C ASP A 897 -27.82 -14.26 -3.88
N SER A 898 -28.08 -13.55 -2.78
CA SER A 898 -27.84 -12.11 -2.67
C SER A 898 -26.37 -11.68 -2.79
N LEU A 899 -25.42 -12.61 -2.63
CA LEU A 899 -24.00 -12.35 -2.88
C LEU A 899 -23.61 -12.61 -4.33
N GLY A 900 -24.52 -13.10 -5.18
CA GLY A 900 -24.23 -13.46 -6.57
C GLY A 900 -23.55 -14.82 -6.67
N ARG A 901 -23.67 -15.68 -5.65
CA ARG A 901 -23.13 -17.04 -5.64
C ARG A 901 -24.15 -18.03 -6.15
N LEU A 902 -23.74 -18.98 -6.97
CA LEU A 902 -24.62 -20.02 -7.50
C LEU A 902 -25.08 -20.95 -6.38
N THR A 903 -26.36 -20.96 -6.06
CA THR A 903 -26.92 -21.84 -5.02
C THR A 903 -27.53 -23.11 -5.58
N LYS A 904 -28.08 -23.07 -6.79
CA LYS A 904 -28.74 -24.24 -7.42
C LYS A 904 -28.52 -24.28 -8.92
N VAL A 905 -28.43 -25.49 -9.46
CA VAL A 905 -28.55 -25.77 -10.89
C VAL A 905 -29.79 -26.62 -11.11
N LEU A 906 -30.65 -26.21 -12.03
CA LEU A 906 -31.90 -26.88 -12.39
C LEU A 906 -31.82 -27.42 -13.83
N ASP A 907 -32.52 -28.52 -14.11
CA ASP A 907 -32.67 -29.03 -15.47
C ASP A 907 -33.80 -28.33 -16.24
N THR A 908 -34.06 -28.77 -17.48
CA THR A 908 -35.14 -28.26 -18.34
C THR A 908 -36.52 -28.32 -17.68
N ASP A 909 -36.76 -29.31 -16.82
CA ASP A 909 -38.03 -29.52 -16.10
C ASP A 909 -38.07 -28.79 -14.74
N HIS A 910 -37.06 -27.97 -14.45
CA HIS A 910 -36.86 -27.21 -13.20
C HIS A 910 -36.64 -28.08 -11.96
N ASN A 911 -36.19 -29.33 -12.14
CA ASN A 911 -35.76 -30.17 -11.02
C ASN A 911 -34.35 -29.79 -10.59
N ILE A 912 -34.06 -29.88 -9.28
CA ILE A 912 -32.73 -29.58 -8.74
C ILE A 912 -31.76 -30.68 -9.16
N VAL A 913 -30.75 -30.29 -9.93
CA VAL A 913 -29.64 -31.16 -10.35
C VAL A 913 -28.49 -31.08 -9.35
N LYS A 914 -28.18 -29.86 -8.88
CA LYS A 914 -27.12 -29.59 -7.88
C LYS A 914 -27.53 -28.45 -6.95
N THR A 915 -27.13 -28.57 -5.69
CA THR A 915 -27.20 -27.49 -4.69
C THR A 915 -25.79 -27.20 -4.20
N TYR A 916 -25.51 -25.93 -3.91
CA TYR A 916 -24.25 -25.47 -3.32
C TYR A 916 -24.53 -24.80 -1.99
N ASP A 917 -23.87 -25.30 -0.95
CA ASP A 917 -23.81 -24.68 0.36
C ASP A 917 -22.40 -24.12 0.59
N TYR A 918 -22.33 -22.87 1.04
CA TYR A 918 -21.07 -22.15 1.22
C TYR A 918 -20.72 -22.04 2.70
N HIS A 919 -19.59 -22.61 3.10
CA HIS A 919 -19.03 -22.47 4.44
C HIS A 919 -17.77 -21.59 4.40
N VAL A 920 -17.66 -20.64 5.33
CA VAL A 920 -16.41 -19.88 5.53
C VAL A 920 -15.50 -20.73 6.39
N VAL A 921 -14.47 -21.29 5.78
CA VAL A 921 -13.36 -21.95 6.49
C VAL A 921 -12.09 -21.35 5.93
N ASN A 922 -11.17 -20.92 6.78
CA ASN A 922 -9.80 -20.64 6.33
C ASN A 922 -9.32 -21.94 5.66
N PRO A 923 -8.84 -21.92 4.41
CA PRO A 923 -8.13 -23.07 3.92
C PRO A 923 -6.90 -23.21 4.82
N ILE A 924 -6.98 -24.09 5.83
CA ILE A 924 -5.80 -24.80 6.30
C ILE A 924 -5.12 -25.21 5.01
N SER A 925 -3.83 -24.91 4.88
CA SER A 925 -2.99 -25.39 3.80
C SER A 925 -2.99 -26.93 3.82
N ASN A 926 -4.10 -27.51 3.39
CA ASN A 926 -4.25 -28.91 3.02
C ASN A 926 -3.60 -29.00 1.65
N ASN A 927 -2.27 -28.98 1.66
CA ASN A 927 -1.46 -29.59 0.62
C ASN A 927 -0.62 -30.68 1.28
#